data_AF-A0A017T862-F1
#
_entry.id   AF-A0A017T862-F1
#
_cell.length_a   1.000
_cell.length_b   1.000
_cell.length_c   1.000
_cell.angle_alpha   90.00
_cell.angle_beta   90.00
_cell.angle_gamma   90.00
#
_symmetry.space_group_name_H-M   'P 1'
#
loop_
_entity.id
_entity.type
_entity.pdbx_description
1 polymer ?
#
loop_
_entity_poly.entity_id
_entity_poly.type
_entity_poly.pdbx_seq_one_letter_code
_entity_poly.pdbx_strand_id
1 'polypeptide(L)'
;MVACRRRGDVHDARLALPSGAMARPIPVRFGITPHVTRHQATGMVVLGVGLAAVGCVMGPLAVSLSCVVGGALCVLLGALNRSSGLSAQMLNKATNLALAGKLADAGELLDLAEERTRMAAHLRVIDMSRATLAMRQGALKEALTHAERAVARPRAWLFQESDRVNVPASRALRAILRASGKDRDGARADVAEVRRNPEATPGALARAELAEAVLLEQSGDREALRAHLVRERRLLLEHLHPRERVIVRAYQRMLETTATATSVYREAGREVHAEEPSLSEWVAQIAPGAAPFVQSHGGGAGQEGAVGAVVDPEARAAAEARAKVSGMRPLVRLGLLWGVLILMFLVIWQVLAPERRSGEVVSEQDVVGEQDVVGEPYEGQRDADPEAPADHAARRNKGLTFTLVSSAVLIGVVVAAAVLLVRRGRRLTRRYLAAVASLARGREEHALGELTALSRGPLPLVAAQALLVLAMVDARRADFTAATRRCEEALAKLDTPQLRAMASDLLVPSILAERATLFAVTGRPKDAEAEFALLAERHPSYPLLDTVRMRVDLALAGSDGDVAWLAALAERSADLPLARGDELLAALGRAAAKTEVVGAAEIARLKQELHTDAEMRRWITAVAPAVITAFSRATDDHAPERAHQVEA
;
A
#
# COMPACT_ATOMS: atom_id res chain seq x y z
N MET A 1 -4.38 23.44 -36.28
CA MET A 1 -3.57 24.53 -35.70
C MET A 1 -4.06 24.79 -34.29
N VAL A 2 -3.38 24.20 -33.31
CA VAL A 2 -3.79 24.16 -31.90
C VAL A 2 -3.24 25.41 -31.22
N ALA A 3 -4.12 26.34 -30.85
CA ALA A 3 -3.75 27.54 -30.11
C ALA A 3 -3.30 27.15 -28.69
N CYS A 4 -2.00 27.30 -28.44
CA CYS A 4 -1.41 27.28 -27.10
C CYS A 4 -2.05 28.38 -26.24
N ARG A 5 -3.05 27.99 -25.45
CA ARG A 5 -3.65 28.84 -24.42
C ARG A 5 -2.59 29.15 -23.36
N ARG A 6 -2.24 30.43 -23.24
CA ARG A 6 -1.35 31.00 -22.22
C ARG A 6 -1.68 30.42 -20.84
N ARG A 7 -0.67 29.86 -20.18
CA ARG A 7 -0.62 29.72 -18.71
C ARG A 7 -0.73 31.13 -18.12
N GLY A 8 -1.93 31.55 -17.75
CA GLY A 8 -2.12 32.74 -16.91
C GLY A 8 -1.77 32.38 -15.47
N ASP A 9 -0.77 33.06 -14.93
CA ASP A 9 -0.61 33.52 -13.54
C ASP A 9 -1.37 32.77 -12.43
N VAL A 10 -1.01 31.50 -12.16
CA VAL A 10 -1.33 30.81 -10.90
C VAL A 10 -0.08 30.72 -10.00
N HIS A 11 0.89 31.64 -10.17
CA HIS A 11 2.20 31.48 -9.52
C HIS A 11 2.39 32.09 -8.13
N ASP A 12 1.54 32.98 -7.64
CA ASP A 12 1.86 33.75 -6.41
C ASP A 12 0.84 33.68 -5.26
N ALA A 13 -0.02 32.67 -5.21
CA ALA A 13 -0.68 32.29 -3.95
C ALA A 13 0.15 31.25 -3.19
N ARG A 14 1.46 31.47 -3.05
CA ARG A 14 2.19 30.87 -1.94
C ARG A 14 1.67 31.55 -0.69
N LEU A 15 0.61 30.97 -0.11
CA LEU A 15 0.23 31.17 1.29
C LEU A 15 1.50 30.99 2.11
N ALA A 16 2.19 32.11 2.38
CA ALA A 16 3.25 32.19 3.35
C ALA A 16 2.56 31.95 4.69
N LEU A 17 2.39 30.66 5.03
CA LEU A 17 2.02 30.27 6.38
C LEU A 17 2.99 31.02 7.29
N PRO A 18 2.47 31.80 8.26
CA PRO A 18 3.30 32.62 9.13
C PRO A 18 4.43 31.75 9.64
N SER A 19 5.65 32.12 9.28
CA SER A 19 6.87 31.34 9.52
C SER A 19 7.11 31.36 11.03
N GLY A 20 6.45 30.46 11.76
CA GLY A 20 6.41 30.47 13.22
C GLY A 20 5.19 29.78 13.85
N ALA A 21 4.12 29.51 13.11
CA ALA A 21 3.00 28.74 13.65
C ALA A 21 3.45 27.28 13.91
N MET A 22 3.60 26.91 15.18
CA MET A 22 3.87 25.52 15.57
C MET A 22 2.70 24.64 15.17
N ALA A 23 2.98 23.47 14.58
CA ALA A 23 1.95 22.50 14.20
C ALA A 23 1.13 22.07 15.43
N ARG A 24 -0.20 22.04 15.30
CA ARG A 24 -1.10 21.69 16.42
C ARG A 24 -0.78 20.29 16.92
N PRO A 25 -0.73 20.01 18.24
CA PRO A 25 -0.43 18.66 18.76
C PRO A 25 -1.47 17.64 18.26
N ILE A 26 -1.05 16.39 18.03
CA ILE A 26 -1.97 15.32 17.60
C ILE A 26 -2.84 14.93 18.80
N PRO A 27 -4.18 14.99 18.70
CA PRO A 27 -5.06 14.56 19.78
C PRO A 27 -4.83 13.09 20.16
N VAL A 28 -4.72 12.80 21.46
CA VAL A 28 -4.49 11.45 21.99
C VAL A 28 -5.57 10.46 21.56
N ARG A 29 -6.81 10.93 21.33
CA ARG A 29 -7.94 10.11 20.86
C ARG A 29 -7.68 9.36 19.55
N PHE A 30 -6.76 9.84 18.71
CA PHE A 30 -6.43 9.15 17.46
C PHE A 30 -5.53 7.93 17.66
N GLY A 31 -4.93 7.74 18.85
CA GLY A 31 -4.13 6.56 19.18
C GLY A 31 -2.89 6.38 18.32
N ILE A 32 -2.34 7.47 17.77
CA ILE A 32 -1.15 7.40 16.90
C ILE A 32 0.10 7.26 17.77
N THR A 33 0.66 6.05 17.79
CA THR A 33 1.91 5.75 18.49
C THR A 33 3.13 6.11 17.62
N PRO A 34 4.28 6.46 18.23
CA PRO A 34 5.51 6.71 17.48
C PRO A 34 5.87 5.53 16.58
N HIS A 35 5.96 5.77 15.27
CA HIS A 35 6.30 4.73 14.30
C HIS A 35 7.68 4.10 14.59
N VAL A 36 7.83 2.79 14.35
CA VAL A 36 9.09 2.04 14.56
C VAL A 36 10.25 2.65 13.76
N THR A 37 9.97 3.21 12.57
CA THR A 37 10.96 3.93 11.76
C THR A 37 11.52 5.16 12.44
N ARG A 38 10.89 5.69 13.50
CA ARG A 38 11.46 6.80 14.28
C ARG A 38 12.81 6.40 14.87
N HIS A 39 12.94 5.19 15.41
CA HIS A 39 14.21 4.71 15.95
C HIS A 39 15.27 4.54 14.85
N GLN A 40 14.88 3.96 13.71
CA GLN A 40 15.77 3.81 12.57
C GLN A 40 16.22 5.16 11.99
N ALA A 41 15.29 6.10 11.85
CA ALA A 41 15.56 7.46 11.40
C ALA A 41 16.47 8.21 12.37
N THR A 42 16.23 8.06 13.67
CA THR A 42 17.10 8.64 14.71
C THR A 42 18.49 8.02 14.63
N GLY A 43 18.59 6.71 14.46
CA GLY A 43 19.86 6.01 14.24
C GLY A 43 20.61 6.52 13.01
N MET A 44 19.93 6.76 11.89
CA MET A 44 20.53 7.36 10.68
C MET A 44 21.03 8.79 10.93
N VAL A 45 20.27 9.60 11.67
CA VAL A 45 20.68 10.96 12.03
C VAL A 45 21.92 10.92 12.94
N VAL A 46 21.90 10.10 13.99
CA VAL A 46 23.04 9.94 14.91
C VAL A 46 24.28 9.44 14.18
N LEU A 47 24.14 8.41 13.33
CA LEU A 47 25.21 7.91 12.48
C LEU A 47 25.76 9.01 11.57
N GLY A 48 24.86 9.79 10.95
CA GLY A 48 25.23 10.86 10.05
C GLY A 48 26.00 12.00 10.74
N VAL A 49 25.54 12.41 11.93
CA VAL A 49 26.23 13.40 12.76
C VAL A 49 27.59 12.88 13.20
N GLY A 50 27.67 11.61 13.62
CA GLY A 50 28.93 10.97 14.00
C GLY A 50 29.93 10.92 12.85
N LEU A 51 29.49 10.53 11.64
CA LEU A 51 30.33 10.53 10.45
C LEU A 51 30.82 11.95 10.10
N ALA A 52 29.94 12.95 10.16
CA ALA A 52 30.33 14.33 9.89
C ALA A 52 31.35 14.85 10.91
N ALA A 53 31.16 14.55 12.20
CA ALA A 53 32.10 14.93 13.26
C ALA A 53 33.48 14.26 13.08
N VAL A 54 33.51 12.96 12.76
CA VAL A 54 34.76 12.25 12.42
C VAL A 54 35.45 12.89 11.21
N GLY A 55 34.66 13.26 10.19
CA GLY A 55 35.17 13.97 9.02
C GLY A 55 35.85 15.30 9.39
N CYS A 56 35.27 16.08 10.30
CA CYS A 56 35.84 17.35 10.75
C CYS A 56 37.15 17.19 11.55
N VAL A 57 37.37 16.04 12.21
CA VAL A 57 38.58 15.78 13.03
C VAL A 57 39.70 15.12 12.23
N MET A 58 39.38 14.33 11.21
CA MET A 58 40.38 13.66 10.36
C MET A 58 41.17 14.68 9.52
N GLY A 59 42.50 14.51 9.45
CA GLY A 59 43.42 15.45 8.81
C GLY A 59 43.39 15.49 7.27
N PRO A 60 43.27 14.36 6.54
CA PRO A 60 43.22 14.40 5.09
C PRO A 60 41.88 14.92 4.57
N LEU A 61 41.88 16.11 3.95
CA LEU A 61 40.72 16.78 3.32
C LEU A 61 39.80 15.84 2.53
N ALA A 62 40.36 14.86 1.83
CA ALA A 62 39.63 13.86 1.06
C ALA A 62 38.70 13.00 1.92
N VAL A 63 39.22 12.44 3.00
CA VAL A 63 38.50 11.56 3.92
C VAL A 63 37.49 12.39 4.69
N SER A 64 37.89 13.59 5.13
CA SER A 64 37.03 14.56 5.80
C SER A 64 35.79 14.89 4.98
N LEU A 65 35.98 15.26 3.71
CA LEU A 65 34.88 15.60 2.80
C LEU A 65 33.94 14.42 2.57
N SER A 66 34.49 13.22 2.39
CA SER A 66 33.72 11.99 2.20
C SER A 66 32.82 11.67 3.39
N CYS A 67 33.38 11.77 4.59
CA CYS A 67 32.67 11.57 5.85
C CYS A 67 31.59 12.64 6.10
N VAL A 68 31.88 13.91 5.79
CA VAL A 68 30.91 15.01 5.90
C VAL A 68 29.75 14.84 4.91
N VAL A 69 30.02 14.52 3.65
CA VAL A 69 28.98 14.32 2.63
C VAL A 69 28.13 13.10 2.95
N GLY A 70 28.76 11.98 3.31
CA GLY A 70 28.04 10.76 3.73
C GLY A 70 27.21 11.01 4.99
N GLY A 71 27.76 11.75 5.95
CA GLY A 71 27.07 12.15 7.18
C GLY A 71 25.85 13.01 6.91
N ALA A 72 25.99 14.05 6.08
CA ALA A 72 24.90 14.91 5.66
C ALA A 72 23.79 14.15 4.93
N LEU A 73 24.16 13.19 4.06
CA LEU A 73 23.20 12.33 3.37
C LEU A 73 22.42 11.44 4.34
N CYS A 74 23.08 10.83 5.33
CA CYS A 74 22.43 10.04 6.37
C CYS A 74 21.46 10.88 7.22
N VAL A 75 21.85 12.10 7.59
CA VAL A 75 20.96 13.05 8.30
C VAL A 75 19.75 13.40 7.45
N LEU A 76 19.94 13.73 6.17
CA LEU A 76 18.85 14.07 5.25
C LEU A 76 17.88 12.90 5.08
N LEU A 77 18.38 11.68 4.83
CA LEU A 77 17.55 10.48 4.69
C LEU A 77 16.82 10.15 6.00
N GLY A 78 17.49 10.29 7.14
CA GLY A 78 16.87 10.12 8.46
C GLY A 78 15.73 11.12 8.70
N ALA A 79 15.96 12.40 8.39
CA ALA A 79 14.93 13.44 8.51
C ALA A 79 13.72 13.17 7.59
N LEU A 80 13.98 12.82 6.32
CA LEU A 80 12.94 12.47 5.35
C LEU A 80 12.12 11.24 5.78
N ASN A 81 12.78 10.20 6.28
CA ASN A 81 12.11 8.99 6.78
C ASN A 81 11.27 9.28 8.02
N ARG A 82 11.76 10.15 8.92
CA ARG A 82 11.01 10.56 10.12
C ARG A 82 9.75 11.33 9.77
N SER A 83 9.82 12.30 8.84
CA SER A 83 8.63 13.05 8.41
C SER A 83 7.66 12.18 7.63
N SER A 84 8.17 11.23 6.84
CA SER A 84 7.34 10.34 6.03
C SER A 84 6.55 9.34 6.87
N GLY A 85 7.18 8.71 7.87
CA GLY A 85 6.54 7.69 8.69
C GLY A 85 5.33 8.22 9.47
N LEU A 86 5.46 9.39 10.09
CA LEU A 86 4.35 10.01 10.82
C LEU A 86 3.18 10.38 9.87
N SER A 87 3.49 10.97 8.72
CA SER A 87 2.48 11.34 7.71
C SER A 87 1.72 10.11 7.21
N ALA A 88 2.43 9.01 6.97
CA ALA A 88 1.82 7.74 6.53
C ALA A 88 0.87 7.16 7.59
N GLN A 89 1.25 7.16 8.87
CA GLN A 89 0.38 6.70 9.96
C GLN A 89 -0.91 7.53 10.06
N MET A 90 -0.80 8.86 9.96
CA MET A 90 -1.96 9.75 10.00
C MET A 90 -2.90 9.51 8.81
N LEU A 91 -2.34 9.35 7.61
CA LEU A 91 -3.10 9.04 6.40
C LEU A 91 -3.81 7.68 6.49
N ASN A 92 -3.12 6.65 7.00
CA ASN A 92 -3.71 5.34 7.23
C ASN A 92 -4.86 5.47 8.24
N LYS A 93 -4.62 6.05 9.41
CA LYS A 93 -5.66 6.23 10.44
C LYS A 93 -6.85 7.05 9.95
N ALA A 94 -6.63 8.11 9.16
CA ALA A 94 -7.71 8.88 8.56
C ALA A 94 -8.55 8.03 7.59
N THR A 95 -7.90 7.14 6.84
CA THR A 95 -8.60 6.17 6.00
C THR A 95 -9.47 5.21 6.84
N ASN A 96 -8.97 4.73 7.98
CA ASN A 96 -9.75 3.87 8.89
C ASN A 96 -10.98 4.61 9.42
N LEU A 97 -10.79 5.85 9.88
CA LEU A 97 -11.87 6.69 10.39
C LEU A 97 -12.93 6.94 9.31
N ALA A 98 -12.49 7.21 8.08
CA ALA A 98 -13.39 7.34 6.94
C ALA A 98 -14.18 6.05 6.70
N LEU A 99 -13.51 4.89 6.62
CA LEU A 99 -14.18 3.60 6.42
C LEU A 99 -15.16 3.27 7.54
N ALA A 100 -14.87 3.68 8.78
CA ALA A 100 -15.74 3.52 9.94
C ALA A 100 -16.87 4.58 10.02
N GLY A 101 -17.05 5.43 9.00
CA GLY A 101 -18.08 6.46 8.97
C GLY A 101 -17.80 7.71 9.83
N LYS A 102 -16.63 7.78 10.49
CA LYS A 102 -16.20 8.94 11.31
C LYS A 102 -15.56 10.01 10.43
N LEU A 103 -16.36 10.63 9.55
CA LEU A 103 -15.87 11.51 8.49
C LEU A 103 -15.23 12.79 9.03
N ALA A 104 -15.80 13.42 10.06
CA ALA A 104 -15.24 14.59 10.73
C ALA A 104 -13.84 14.31 11.34
N ASP A 105 -13.71 13.22 12.09
CA ASP A 105 -12.43 12.80 12.69
C ASP A 105 -11.37 12.51 11.61
N ALA A 106 -11.79 11.88 10.50
CA ALA A 106 -10.91 11.66 9.35
C ALA A 106 -10.45 13.00 8.73
N GLY A 107 -11.36 13.96 8.56
CA GLY A 107 -11.07 15.30 8.05
C GLY A 107 -10.07 16.06 8.92
N GLU A 108 -10.29 16.09 10.23
CA GLU A 108 -9.36 16.73 11.17
C GLU A 108 -7.96 16.12 11.09
N LEU A 109 -7.88 14.79 10.99
CA LEU A 109 -6.59 14.12 10.92
C LEU A 109 -5.84 14.40 9.60
N LEU A 110 -6.57 14.59 8.49
CA LEU A 110 -6.00 15.04 7.22
C LEU A 110 -5.48 16.48 7.29
N ASP A 111 -6.17 17.37 8.01
CA ASP A 111 -5.69 18.74 8.26
C ASP A 111 -4.38 18.73 9.05
N LEU A 112 -4.33 17.97 10.14
CA LEU A 112 -3.13 17.80 10.96
C LEU A 112 -1.96 17.19 10.17
N ALA A 113 -2.25 16.32 9.19
CA ALA A 113 -1.25 15.72 8.33
C ALA A 113 -0.70 16.74 7.30
N GLU A 114 -1.57 17.58 6.73
CA GLU A 114 -1.16 18.64 5.80
C GLU A 114 -0.26 19.69 6.47
N GLU A 115 -0.57 20.06 7.72
CA GLU A 115 0.27 20.97 8.52
C GLU A 115 1.70 20.45 8.71
N ARG A 116 1.89 19.12 8.73
CA ARG A 116 3.16 18.47 9.07
C ARG A 116 4.00 18.08 7.86
N THR A 117 3.39 17.97 6.69
CA THR A 117 4.06 17.42 5.51
C THR A 117 4.14 18.45 4.39
N ARG A 118 5.34 18.61 3.82
CA ARG A 118 5.55 19.40 2.60
C ARG A 118 5.77 18.51 1.38
N MET A 119 5.67 17.20 1.56
CA MET A 119 5.99 16.22 0.54
C MET A 119 4.83 16.11 -0.46
N ALA A 120 5.07 16.46 -1.73
CA ALA A 120 4.04 16.46 -2.76
C ALA A 120 3.30 15.12 -2.90
N ALA A 121 3.99 13.99 -2.67
CA ALA A 121 3.39 12.66 -2.68
C ALA A 121 2.33 12.49 -1.56
N HIS A 122 2.60 12.96 -0.33
CA HIS A 122 1.62 12.90 0.76
C HIS A 122 0.50 13.91 0.56
N LEU A 123 0.82 15.13 0.13
CA LEU A 123 -0.19 16.15 -0.16
C LEU A 123 -1.19 15.66 -1.23
N ARG A 124 -0.72 14.92 -2.24
CA ARG A 124 -1.62 14.27 -3.21
C ARG A 124 -2.55 13.26 -2.57
N VAL A 125 -2.04 12.41 -1.67
CA VAL A 125 -2.88 11.43 -0.95
C VAL A 125 -3.90 12.15 -0.05
N ILE A 126 -3.49 13.21 0.65
CA ILE A 126 -4.39 14.06 1.44
C ILE A 126 -5.51 14.63 0.57
N ASP A 127 -5.16 15.22 -0.58
CA ASP A 127 -6.14 15.76 -1.53
C ASP A 127 -7.09 14.66 -2.05
N MET A 128 -6.57 13.46 -2.37
CA MET A 128 -7.39 12.32 -2.81
C MET A 128 -8.33 11.82 -1.70
N SER A 129 -7.87 11.74 -0.45
CA SER A 129 -8.70 11.34 0.69
C SER A 129 -9.78 12.37 0.99
N ARG A 130 -9.46 13.68 0.95
CA ARG A 130 -10.48 14.75 1.07
C ARG A 130 -11.50 14.71 -0.05
N ALA A 131 -11.07 14.45 -1.29
CA ALA A 131 -12.00 14.25 -2.39
C ALA A 131 -12.96 13.08 -2.14
N THR A 132 -12.47 11.99 -1.52
CA THR A 132 -13.30 10.84 -1.15
C THR A 132 -14.27 11.18 -0.01
N LEU A 133 -13.83 11.91 1.03
CA LEU A 133 -14.69 12.37 2.12
C LEU A 133 -15.81 13.29 1.62
N ALA A 134 -15.45 14.31 0.84
CA ALA A 134 -16.41 15.24 0.25
C ALA A 134 -17.39 14.52 -0.70
N MET A 135 -16.92 13.54 -1.48
CA MET A 135 -17.79 12.71 -2.32
C MET A 135 -18.79 11.91 -1.49
N ARG A 136 -18.36 11.35 -0.35
CA ARG A 136 -19.24 10.60 0.58
C ARG A 136 -20.28 11.49 1.23
N GLN A 137 -19.91 12.70 1.63
CA GLN A 137 -20.80 13.73 2.17
C GLN A 137 -21.75 14.33 1.12
N GLY A 138 -21.60 13.97 -0.16
CA GLY A 138 -22.41 14.51 -1.25
C GLY A 138 -21.98 15.89 -1.76
N ALA A 139 -20.85 16.41 -1.27
CA ALA A 139 -20.27 17.68 -1.68
C ALA A 139 -19.47 17.55 -3.00
N LEU A 140 -20.14 17.20 -4.11
CA LEU A 140 -19.47 16.82 -5.37
C LEU A 140 -18.53 17.90 -5.95
N LYS A 141 -18.89 19.17 -5.82
CA LYS A 141 -18.07 20.30 -6.31
C LYS A 141 -16.76 20.42 -5.52
N GLU A 142 -16.83 20.26 -4.21
CA GLU A 142 -15.67 20.26 -3.32
C GLU A 142 -14.80 19.03 -3.58
N ALA A 143 -15.43 17.86 -3.72
CA ALA A 143 -14.75 16.62 -4.09
C ALA A 143 -13.97 16.77 -5.40
N LEU A 144 -14.59 17.36 -6.44
CA LEU A 144 -13.94 17.61 -7.72
C LEU A 144 -12.75 18.55 -7.57
N THR A 145 -12.90 19.63 -6.79
CA THR A 145 -11.82 20.57 -6.51
C THR A 145 -10.61 19.86 -5.89
N HIS A 146 -10.83 19.01 -4.87
CA HIS A 146 -9.77 18.23 -4.25
C HIS A 146 -9.13 17.22 -5.21
N ALA A 147 -9.94 16.51 -6.01
CA ALA A 147 -9.42 15.57 -7.00
C ALA A 147 -8.56 16.27 -8.07
N GLU A 148 -8.94 17.48 -8.49
CA GLU A 148 -8.15 18.31 -9.39
C GLU A 148 -6.82 18.74 -8.78
N ARG A 149 -6.82 19.18 -7.52
CA ARG A 149 -5.57 19.49 -6.79
C ARG A 149 -4.66 18.26 -6.72
N ALA A 150 -5.20 17.08 -6.40
CA ALA A 150 -4.44 15.84 -6.32
C ALA A 150 -3.72 15.53 -7.64
N VAL A 151 -4.44 15.63 -8.78
CA VAL A 151 -3.87 15.41 -10.12
C VAL A 151 -2.85 16.50 -10.49
N ALA A 152 -3.09 17.74 -10.08
CA ALA A 152 -2.22 18.89 -10.39
C ALA A 152 -0.92 18.93 -9.58
N ARG A 153 -0.82 18.20 -8.44
CA ARG A 153 0.41 18.18 -7.63
C ARG A 153 1.61 17.76 -8.49
N PRO A 154 2.78 18.42 -8.35
CA PRO A 154 3.98 18.01 -9.06
C PRO A 154 4.39 16.59 -8.65
N ARG A 155 4.98 15.84 -9.57
CA ARG A 155 5.52 14.52 -9.27
C ARG A 155 6.76 14.65 -8.39
N ALA A 156 6.79 13.93 -7.28
CA ALA A 156 7.92 13.90 -6.37
C ALA A 156 9.01 12.97 -6.92
N TRP A 157 10.19 13.53 -7.19
CA TRP A 157 11.31 12.75 -7.73
C TRP A 157 11.76 11.59 -6.81
N LEU A 158 11.72 11.81 -5.50
CA LEU A 158 12.09 10.78 -4.52
C LEU A 158 11.00 9.71 -4.35
N PHE A 159 9.73 10.07 -4.52
CA PHE A 159 8.55 9.23 -4.26
C PHE A 159 7.79 8.88 -5.54
N GLN A 160 8.54 8.67 -6.64
CA GLN A 160 7.96 8.29 -7.93
C GLN A 160 7.09 7.03 -7.84
N GLU A 161 7.40 6.10 -6.94
CA GLU A 161 6.62 4.88 -6.69
C GLU A 161 5.21 5.20 -6.20
N SER A 162 5.09 6.04 -5.17
CA SER A 162 3.80 6.51 -4.68
C SER A 162 3.02 7.25 -5.77
N ASP A 163 3.70 8.09 -6.58
CA ASP A 163 3.05 8.81 -7.67
C ASP A 163 2.47 7.89 -8.75
N ARG A 164 3.11 6.76 -9.04
CA ARG A 164 2.62 5.79 -10.03
C ARG A 164 1.28 5.18 -9.66
N VAL A 165 1.07 4.97 -8.36
CA VAL A 165 -0.18 4.46 -7.79
C VAL A 165 -1.21 5.57 -7.64
N ASN A 166 -0.80 6.72 -7.10
CA ASN A 166 -1.72 7.76 -6.68
C ASN A 166 -2.20 8.66 -7.84
N VAL A 167 -1.43 8.85 -8.91
CA VAL A 167 -1.90 9.64 -10.09
C VAL A 167 -3.09 8.96 -10.76
N PRO A 168 -3.04 7.66 -11.14
CA PRO A 168 -4.19 6.98 -11.74
C PRO A 168 -5.39 6.94 -10.80
N ALA A 169 -5.17 6.70 -9.50
CA ALA A 169 -6.24 6.72 -8.51
C ALA A 169 -6.93 8.09 -8.44
N SER A 170 -6.15 9.18 -8.41
CA SER A 170 -6.69 10.55 -8.41
C SER A 170 -7.46 10.87 -9.70
N ARG A 171 -6.95 10.43 -10.85
CA ARG A 171 -7.64 10.59 -12.15
C ARG A 171 -8.92 9.79 -12.24
N ALA A 172 -8.93 8.56 -11.74
CA ALA A 172 -10.12 7.72 -11.73
C ALA A 172 -11.23 8.32 -10.83
N LEU A 173 -10.86 8.84 -9.65
CA LEU A 173 -11.79 9.57 -8.79
C LEU A 173 -12.32 10.84 -9.49
N ARG A 174 -11.45 11.62 -10.12
CA ARG A 174 -11.84 12.78 -10.92
C ARG A 174 -12.76 12.42 -12.08
N ALA A 175 -12.53 11.29 -12.75
CA ALA A 175 -13.35 10.81 -13.85
C ALA A 175 -14.80 10.56 -13.43
N ILE A 176 -15.00 9.88 -12.29
CA ILE A 176 -16.34 9.66 -11.72
C ILE A 176 -17.01 11.01 -11.42
N LEU A 177 -16.31 11.90 -10.70
CA LEU A 177 -16.85 13.21 -10.30
C LEU A 177 -17.22 14.08 -11.52
N ARG A 178 -16.42 14.04 -12.59
CA ARG A 178 -16.72 14.71 -13.87
C ARG A 178 -17.89 14.09 -14.61
N ALA A 179 -17.98 12.76 -14.64
CA ALA A 179 -19.10 12.05 -15.23
C ALA A 179 -20.41 12.44 -14.52
N SER A 180 -20.43 12.43 -13.18
CA SER A 180 -21.57 12.90 -12.38
C SER A 180 -21.86 14.40 -12.60
N GLY A 181 -20.82 15.22 -12.73
CA GLY A 181 -20.91 16.65 -13.02
C GLY A 181 -21.23 17.02 -14.49
N LYS A 182 -21.55 16.05 -15.36
CA LYS A 182 -21.84 16.22 -16.79
C LYS A 182 -20.68 16.72 -17.66
N ASP A 183 -19.44 16.71 -17.16
CA ASP A 183 -18.23 16.95 -17.96
C ASP A 183 -17.79 15.64 -18.66
N ARG A 184 -18.50 15.30 -19.73
CA ARG A 184 -18.33 14.03 -20.46
C ARG A 184 -16.95 13.88 -21.06
N ASP A 185 -16.42 14.94 -21.68
CA ASP A 185 -15.14 14.89 -22.38
C ASP A 185 -13.97 14.81 -21.39
N GLY A 186 -14.04 15.59 -20.30
CA GLY A 186 -13.06 15.52 -19.22
C GLY A 186 -13.03 14.15 -18.53
N ALA A 187 -14.21 13.56 -18.29
CA ALA A 187 -14.31 12.21 -17.73
C ALA A 187 -13.70 11.15 -18.66
N ARG A 188 -14.05 11.14 -19.96
CA ARG A 188 -13.49 10.20 -20.95
C ARG A 188 -11.97 10.33 -21.09
N ALA A 189 -11.45 11.56 -21.07
CA ALA A 189 -10.01 11.79 -21.11
C ALA A 189 -9.29 11.17 -19.91
N ASP A 190 -9.85 11.32 -18.70
CA ASP A 190 -9.32 10.73 -17.48
C ASP A 190 -9.40 9.20 -17.50
N VAL A 191 -10.54 8.63 -17.93
CA VAL A 191 -10.70 7.17 -18.11
C VAL A 191 -9.65 6.62 -19.08
N ALA A 192 -9.46 7.27 -20.24
CA ALA A 192 -8.46 6.84 -21.22
C ALA A 192 -7.02 6.92 -20.69
N GLU A 193 -6.71 7.93 -19.89
CA GLU A 193 -5.40 8.05 -19.22
C GLU A 193 -5.17 6.97 -18.16
N VAL A 194 -6.21 6.59 -17.40
CA VAL A 194 -6.12 5.49 -16.41
C VAL A 194 -5.95 4.14 -17.12
N ARG A 195 -6.75 3.85 -18.15
CA ARG A 195 -6.65 2.61 -18.94
C ARG A 195 -5.26 2.42 -19.57
N ARG A 196 -4.67 3.51 -20.11
CA ARG A 196 -3.33 3.51 -20.71
C ARG A 196 -2.19 3.29 -19.70
N ASN A 197 -2.42 3.50 -18.41
CA ASN A 197 -1.36 3.34 -17.43
C ASN A 197 -1.18 1.84 -17.06
N PRO A 198 -0.03 1.22 -17.37
CA PRO A 198 0.21 -0.20 -17.07
C PRO A 198 0.23 -0.50 -15.56
N GLU A 199 0.51 0.51 -14.73
CA GLU A 199 0.63 0.42 -13.27
C GLU A 199 -0.63 0.92 -12.54
N ALA A 200 -1.73 1.21 -13.26
CA ALA A 200 -3.00 1.55 -12.63
C ALA A 200 -3.47 0.41 -11.72
N THR A 201 -3.76 0.73 -10.45
CA THR A 201 -4.25 -0.27 -9.49
C THR A 201 -5.62 -0.79 -9.90
N PRO A 202 -6.01 -2.00 -9.44
CA PRO A 202 -7.32 -2.56 -9.73
C PRO A 202 -8.47 -1.62 -9.33
N GLY A 203 -8.37 -0.97 -8.16
CA GLY A 203 -9.36 0.03 -7.72
C GLY A 203 -9.40 1.29 -8.59
N ALA A 204 -8.25 1.76 -9.12
CA ALA A 204 -8.24 2.89 -10.05
C ALA A 204 -8.88 2.51 -11.39
N LEU A 205 -8.61 1.30 -11.90
CA LEU A 205 -9.25 0.78 -13.12
C LEU A 205 -10.76 0.64 -12.90
N ALA A 206 -11.19 0.00 -11.81
CA ALA A 206 -12.61 -0.20 -11.51
C ALA A 206 -13.38 1.13 -11.42
N ARG A 207 -12.80 2.16 -10.78
CA ARG A 207 -13.40 3.50 -10.75
C ARG A 207 -13.48 4.17 -12.13
N ALA A 208 -12.46 4.00 -12.96
CA ALA A 208 -12.51 4.49 -14.34
C ALA A 208 -13.62 3.79 -15.16
N GLU A 209 -13.78 2.48 -14.98
CA GLU A 209 -14.87 1.73 -15.63
C GLU A 209 -16.26 2.07 -15.06
N LEU A 210 -16.35 2.44 -13.78
CA LEU A 210 -17.57 2.98 -13.19
C LEU A 210 -17.92 4.35 -13.79
N ALA A 211 -16.93 5.23 -13.99
CA ALA A 211 -17.15 6.51 -14.67
C ALA A 211 -17.67 6.30 -16.10
N GLU A 212 -17.13 5.33 -16.84
CA GLU A 212 -17.66 4.95 -18.16
C GLU A 212 -19.11 4.45 -18.07
N ALA A 213 -19.45 3.63 -17.08
CA ALA A 213 -20.83 3.17 -16.88
C ALA A 213 -21.80 4.35 -16.62
N VAL A 214 -21.39 5.34 -15.82
CA VAL A 214 -22.17 6.57 -15.61
C VAL A 214 -22.35 7.35 -16.91
N LEU A 215 -21.30 7.47 -17.74
CA LEU A 215 -21.40 8.15 -19.04
C LEU A 215 -22.33 7.45 -20.03
N LEU A 216 -22.29 6.11 -20.09
CA LEU A 216 -23.16 5.29 -20.95
C LEU A 216 -24.62 5.35 -20.53
N GLU A 217 -24.89 5.35 -19.23
CA GLU A 217 -26.24 5.58 -18.71
C GLU A 217 -26.76 6.97 -19.11
N GLN A 218 -25.95 8.02 -18.88
CA GLN A 218 -26.34 9.39 -19.22
C GLN A 218 -26.53 9.64 -20.71
N SER A 219 -25.94 8.82 -21.59
CA SER A 219 -26.19 8.89 -23.04
C SER A 219 -27.46 8.16 -23.46
N GLY A 220 -28.10 7.41 -22.56
CA GLY A 220 -29.28 6.60 -22.84
C GLY A 220 -28.97 5.30 -23.59
N ASP A 221 -27.69 4.96 -23.78
CA ASP A 221 -27.27 3.77 -24.53
C ASP A 221 -27.27 2.54 -23.60
N ARG A 222 -28.47 1.99 -23.40
CA ARG A 222 -28.71 0.86 -22.49
C ARG A 222 -28.02 -0.42 -22.95
N GLU A 223 -27.87 -0.62 -24.26
CA GLU A 223 -27.21 -1.81 -24.81
C GLU A 223 -25.71 -1.75 -24.56
N ALA A 224 -25.07 -0.61 -24.83
CA ALA A 224 -23.65 -0.40 -24.52
C ALA A 224 -23.39 -0.48 -23.00
N LEU A 225 -24.28 0.08 -22.17
CA LEU A 225 -24.19 -0.06 -20.72
C LEU A 225 -24.25 -1.53 -20.29
N ARG A 226 -25.21 -2.31 -20.82
CA ARG A 226 -25.34 -3.74 -20.52
C ARG A 226 -24.08 -4.51 -20.92
N ALA A 227 -23.60 -4.32 -22.15
CA ALA A 227 -22.39 -4.95 -22.65
C ALA A 227 -21.16 -4.61 -21.78
N HIS A 228 -21.05 -3.34 -21.38
CA HIS A 228 -19.98 -2.85 -20.50
C HIS A 228 -20.02 -3.49 -19.12
N LEU A 229 -21.18 -3.52 -18.46
CA LEU A 229 -21.33 -4.12 -17.13
C LEU A 229 -21.07 -5.62 -17.13
N VAL A 230 -21.40 -6.33 -18.22
CA VAL A 230 -21.07 -7.75 -18.38
C VAL A 230 -19.57 -7.94 -18.56
N ARG A 231 -18.95 -7.18 -19.48
CA ARG A 231 -17.51 -7.28 -19.79
C ARG A 231 -16.65 -6.97 -18.57
N GLU A 232 -16.97 -5.89 -17.85
CA GLU A 232 -16.19 -5.40 -16.70
C GLU A 232 -16.72 -5.91 -15.35
N ARG A 233 -17.66 -6.87 -15.34
CA ARG A 233 -18.37 -7.33 -14.14
C ARG A 233 -17.41 -7.67 -12.99
N ARG A 234 -16.37 -8.45 -13.28
CA ARG A 234 -15.39 -8.91 -12.29
C ARG A 234 -14.64 -7.72 -11.69
N LEU A 235 -14.11 -6.83 -12.52
CA LEU A 235 -13.38 -5.65 -12.09
C LEU A 235 -14.25 -4.72 -11.22
N LEU A 236 -15.48 -4.44 -11.67
CA LEU A 236 -16.41 -3.56 -10.97
C LEU A 236 -16.86 -4.14 -9.61
N LEU A 237 -17.18 -5.43 -9.53
CA LEU A 237 -17.69 -6.02 -8.29
C LEU A 237 -16.60 -6.46 -7.30
N GLU A 238 -15.37 -6.72 -7.76
CA GLU A 238 -14.26 -7.12 -6.87
C GLU A 238 -13.48 -5.93 -6.29
N HIS A 239 -13.38 -4.81 -7.01
CA HIS A 239 -12.41 -3.76 -6.68
C HIS A 239 -13.00 -2.37 -6.40
N LEU A 240 -14.29 -2.16 -6.61
CA LEU A 240 -14.96 -0.94 -6.16
C LEU A 240 -15.25 -0.96 -4.65
N HIS A 241 -15.35 0.22 -4.07
CA HIS A 241 -15.83 0.37 -2.68
C HIS A 241 -17.29 -0.12 -2.56
N PRO A 242 -17.75 -0.66 -1.41
CA PRO A 242 -19.14 -1.10 -1.20
C PRO A 242 -20.20 -0.11 -1.70
N ARG A 243 -20.12 1.16 -1.28
CA ARG A 243 -21.02 2.23 -1.76
C ARG A 243 -21.00 2.40 -3.29
N GLU A 244 -19.83 2.31 -3.92
CA GLU A 244 -19.70 2.40 -5.39
C GLU A 244 -20.30 1.17 -6.09
N ARG A 245 -20.18 -0.04 -5.51
CA ARG A 245 -20.80 -1.27 -6.05
C ARG A 245 -22.32 -1.22 -6.03
N VAL A 246 -22.92 -0.46 -5.13
CA VAL A 246 -24.38 -0.24 -5.09
C VAL A 246 -24.85 0.39 -6.41
N ILE A 247 -24.07 1.32 -6.99
CA ILE A 247 -24.38 1.93 -8.30
C ILE A 247 -24.38 0.86 -9.39
N VAL A 248 -23.36 0.00 -9.40
CA VAL A 248 -23.26 -1.10 -10.38
C VAL A 248 -24.45 -2.06 -10.29
N ARG A 249 -24.81 -2.47 -9.07
CA ARG A 249 -25.98 -3.33 -8.81
C ARG A 249 -27.29 -2.64 -9.20
N ALA A 250 -27.41 -1.35 -8.93
CA ALA A 250 -28.58 -0.58 -9.33
C ALA A 250 -28.73 -0.48 -10.86
N TYR A 251 -27.63 -0.29 -11.60
CA TYR A 251 -27.67 -0.36 -13.08
C TYR A 251 -28.04 -1.74 -13.61
N GLN A 252 -27.55 -2.82 -12.99
CA GLN A 252 -27.95 -4.17 -13.35
C GLN A 252 -29.46 -4.35 -13.20
N ARG A 253 -30.02 -3.95 -12.04
CA ARG A 253 -31.47 -3.97 -11.79
C ARG A 253 -32.27 -3.10 -12.75
N MET A 254 -31.77 -1.91 -13.07
CA MET A 254 -32.40 -1.01 -14.06
C MET A 254 -32.54 -1.70 -15.43
N LEU A 255 -31.50 -2.39 -15.87
CA LEU A 255 -31.47 -3.05 -17.17
C LEU A 255 -32.31 -4.33 -17.23
N GLU A 256 -32.56 -4.96 -16.08
CA GLU A 256 -33.46 -6.12 -15.91
C GLU A 256 -34.92 -5.67 -15.88
N THR A 257 -35.26 -4.69 -15.04
CA THR A 257 -36.64 -4.17 -14.87
C THR A 257 -37.20 -3.46 -16.08
N THR A 258 -36.36 -2.81 -16.89
CA THR A 258 -36.82 -2.18 -18.14
C THR A 258 -37.45 -3.20 -19.10
N ALA A 259 -37.08 -4.48 -19.01
CA ALA A 259 -37.70 -5.54 -19.79
C ALA A 259 -39.11 -5.93 -19.30
N THR A 260 -39.48 -5.54 -18.07
CA THR A 260 -40.71 -5.94 -17.37
C THR A 260 -41.39 -4.69 -16.79
N ALA A 261 -42.24 -4.05 -17.61
CA ALA A 261 -42.82 -2.73 -17.39
C ALA A 261 -43.49 -2.47 -16.01
N THR A 262 -43.39 -1.20 -15.58
CA THR A 262 -44.13 -0.49 -14.51
C THR A 262 -43.80 -0.88 -13.05
N SER A 263 -42.75 -0.27 -12.48
CA SER A 263 -42.58 -0.22 -11.02
C SER A 263 -43.25 1.04 -10.44
N VAL A 264 -44.13 0.82 -9.46
CA VAL A 264 -44.74 1.88 -8.65
C VAL A 264 -43.71 2.37 -7.63
N TYR A 265 -43.32 3.63 -7.72
CA TYR A 265 -42.29 4.22 -6.88
C TYR A 265 -42.87 4.61 -5.52
N ARG A 266 -42.31 4.09 -4.42
CA ARG A 266 -42.67 4.49 -3.05
C ARG A 266 -41.62 5.49 -2.55
N GLU A 267 -42.05 6.72 -2.28
CA GLU A 267 -41.19 7.76 -1.74
C GLU A 267 -40.86 7.41 -0.27
N ALA A 268 -39.58 7.18 0.02
CA ALA A 268 -39.12 6.92 1.38
C ALA A 268 -39.19 8.21 2.20
N GLY A 269 -39.64 8.12 3.45
CA GLY A 269 -39.68 9.25 4.36
C GLY A 269 -38.29 9.86 4.56
N ARG A 270 -38.21 11.19 4.51
CA ARG A 270 -36.96 11.95 4.66
C ARG A 270 -36.47 11.86 6.11
N GLU A 271 -35.33 11.22 6.34
CA GLU A 271 -34.68 11.14 7.65
C GLU A 271 -33.91 12.42 8.01
N VAL A 272 -33.71 12.62 9.33
CA VAL A 272 -33.10 13.81 9.92
C VAL A 272 -31.56 13.79 9.73
N HIS A 273 -31.00 14.97 9.44
CA HIS A 273 -29.60 15.29 9.13
C HIS A 273 -28.51 14.40 9.78
N ALA A 274 -28.17 13.28 9.14
CA ALA A 274 -26.92 12.57 9.39
C ALA A 274 -25.74 13.28 8.72
N GLU A 275 -24.52 13.09 9.25
CA GLU A 275 -23.28 13.66 8.67
C GLU A 275 -23.03 13.13 7.24
N GLU A 276 -23.49 11.91 6.95
CA GLU A 276 -23.45 11.30 5.62
C GLU A 276 -24.87 11.21 5.04
N PRO A 277 -25.11 11.62 3.78
CA PRO A 277 -26.40 11.42 3.13
C PRO A 277 -26.75 9.94 3.07
N SER A 278 -28.05 9.65 3.06
CA SER A 278 -28.54 8.28 2.88
C SER A 278 -27.97 7.70 1.58
N LEU A 279 -27.82 6.38 1.54
CA LEU A 279 -27.21 5.71 0.38
C LEU A 279 -27.94 6.03 -0.93
N SER A 280 -29.28 6.10 -0.90
CA SER A 280 -30.10 6.47 -2.07
C SER A 280 -29.88 7.92 -2.51
N GLU A 281 -29.84 8.87 -1.57
CA GLU A 281 -29.53 10.28 -1.87
C GLU A 281 -28.12 10.44 -2.44
N TRP A 282 -27.15 9.73 -1.86
CA TRP A 282 -25.77 9.72 -2.37
C TRP A 282 -25.69 9.16 -3.80
N VAL A 283 -26.37 8.03 -4.08
CA VAL A 283 -26.44 7.49 -5.44
C VAL A 283 -27.16 8.47 -6.38
N ALA A 284 -28.21 9.15 -5.94
CA ALA A 284 -28.93 10.12 -6.77
C ALA A 284 -28.04 11.28 -7.24
N GLN A 285 -27.06 11.66 -6.42
CA GLN A 285 -26.10 12.69 -6.78
C GLN A 285 -25.03 12.20 -7.77
N ILE A 286 -24.52 10.98 -7.59
CA ILE A 286 -23.44 10.42 -8.43
C ILE A 286 -23.97 9.85 -9.75
N ALA A 287 -25.08 9.12 -9.68
CA ALA A 287 -25.66 8.31 -10.74
C ALA A 287 -27.21 8.40 -10.66
N PRO A 288 -27.80 9.53 -11.06
CA PRO A 288 -29.22 9.80 -10.87
C PRO A 288 -30.15 8.75 -11.48
N GLY A 289 -29.80 8.17 -12.64
CA GLY A 289 -30.59 7.08 -13.24
C GLY A 289 -30.53 5.77 -12.47
N ALA A 290 -29.51 5.57 -11.61
CA ALA A 290 -29.38 4.39 -10.77
C ALA A 290 -30.18 4.50 -9.45
N ALA A 291 -30.37 5.72 -8.93
CA ALA A 291 -31.04 5.96 -7.65
C ALA A 291 -32.40 5.26 -7.54
N PRO A 292 -33.24 5.25 -8.60
CA PRO A 292 -34.52 4.55 -8.60
C PRO A 292 -34.44 3.04 -8.32
N PHE A 293 -33.26 2.46 -8.46
CA PHE A 293 -33.03 1.02 -8.37
C PHE A 293 -32.14 0.66 -7.18
N VAL A 294 -31.91 1.59 -6.25
CA VAL A 294 -31.20 1.33 -5.00
C VAL A 294 -32.18 0.76 -3.97
N GLN A 295 -31.88 -0.42 -3.45
CA GLN A 295 -32.61 -0.98 -2.31
C GLN A 295 -32.16 -0.26 -1.04
N SER A 296 -33.09 0.42 -0.39
CA SER A 296 -32.91 0.92 0.96
C SER A 296 -32.76 -0.28 1.90
N HIS A 297 -31.53 -0.55 2.33
CA HIS A 297 -31.32 -1.42 3.48
C HIS A 297 -31.78 -0.61 4.68
N GLY A 298 -32.77 -1.11 5.42
CA GLY A 298 -33.22 -0.45 6.65
C GLY A 298 -31.99 -0.23 7.53
N GLY A 299 -31.68 1.03 7.83
CA GLY A 299 -30.47 1.40 8.56
C GLY A 299 -30.49 0.74 9.93
N GLY A 300 -29.80 -0.40 10.06
CA GLY A 300 -29.58 -1.03 11.34
C GLY A 300 -28.71 -0.10 12.17
N ALA A 301 -29.32 0.59 13.13
CA ALA A 301 -28.62 1.47 14.06
C ALA A 301 -27.41 0.71 14.65
N GLY A 302 -26.22 1.30 14.46
CA GLY A 302 -24.94 0.68 14.81
C GLY A 302 -24.94 0.18 16.25
N GLN A 303 -24.98 -1.14 16.41
CA GLN A 303 -24.95 -1.77 17.72
C GLN A 303 -23.49 -1.99 18.11
N GLU A 304 -22.98 -1.11 18.99
CA GLU A 304 -21.69 -1.28 19.65
C GLU A 304 -21.78 -2.45 20.63
N GLY A 305 -21.16 -3.58 20.30
CA GLY A 305 -21.14 -4.72 21.22
C GLY A 305 -20.54 -6.00 20.66
N ALA A 306 -19.28 -5.98 20.26
CA ALA A 306 -18.51 -7.22 20.21
C ALA A 306 -17.92 -7.47 21.60
N VAL A 307 -18.58 -8.32 22.38
CA VAL A 307 -18.01 -8.86 23.63
C VAL A 307 -16.73 -9.60 23.25
N GLY A 308 -15.60 -9.21 23.84
CA GLY A 308 -14.31 -9.85 23.56
C GLY A 308 -14.37 -11.32 23.93
N ALA A 309 -14.36 -12.20 22.92
CA ALA A 309 -14.30 -13.63 23.13
C ALA A 309 -13.00 -13.98 23.87
N VAL A 310 -13.11 -14.81 24.91
CA VAL A 310 -11.94 -15.31 25.63
C VAL A 310 -11.19 -16.26 24.70
N VAL A 311 -10.03 -15.83 24.21
CA VAL A 311 -9.19 -16.61 23.29
C VAL A 311 -8.55 -17.77 24.04
N ASP A 312 -8.64 -18.97 23.47
CA ASP A 312 -7.98 -20.18 24.01
C ASP A 312 -6.47 -19.95 24.17
N PRO A 313 -5.89 -20.11 25.38
CA PRO A 313 -4.48 -19.85 25.63
C PRO A 313 -3.54 -20.74 24.80
N GLU A 314 -3.94 -21.97 24.46
CA GLU A 314 -3.11 -22.86 23.65
C GLU A 314 -3.04 -22.39 22.19
N ALA A 315 -4.19 -22.01 21.61
CA ALA A 315 -4.26 -21.45 20.27
C ALA A 315 -3.49 -20.13 20.17
N ARG A 316 -3.58 -19.30 21.22
CA ARG A 316 -2.80 -18.07 21.34
C ARG A 316 -1.30 -18.36 21.35
N ALA A 317 -0.83 -19.30 22.18
CA ALA A 317 0.58 -19.69 22.24
C ALA A 317 1.08 -20.23 20.90
N ALA A 318 0.27 -21.02 20.19
CA ALA A 318 0.59 -21.52 18.86
C ALA A 318 0.70 -20.37 17.83
N ALA A 319 -0.22 -19.41 17.86
CA ALA A 319 -0.19 -18.25 16.98
C ALA A 319 1.04 -17.35 17.30
N GLU A 320 1.40 -17.17 18.57
CA GLU A 320 2.60 -16.45 18.99
C GLU A 320 3.88 -17.15 18.54
N ALA A 321 3.94 -18.49 18.62
CA ALA A 321 5.06 -19.29 18.15
C ALA A 321 5.25 -19.14 16.62
N ARG A 322 4.17 -19.18 15.84
CA ARG A 322 4.18 -18.91 14.39
C ARG A 322 4.62 -17.47 14.09
N ALA A 323 4.23 -16.53 14.94
CA ALA A 323 4.61 -15.14 14.82
C ALA A 323 6.03 -14.86 15.35
N LYS A 324 6.75 -15.82 15.94
CA LYS A 324 8.12 -15.60 16.40
C LYS A 324 9.08 -15.62 15.21
N VAL A 325 9.91 -14.59 15.10
CA VAL A 325 10.93 -14.47 14.07
C VAL A 325 12.10 -15.39 14.42
N SER A 326 12.54 -16.26 13.51
CA SER A 326 13.79 -16.98 13.69
C SER A 326 14.95 -15.98 13.68
N GLY A 327 15.83 -16.05 14.68
CA GLY A 327 16.92 -15.09 14.84
C GLY A 327 17.77 -14.96 13.57
N MET A 328 18.23 -13.74 13.29
CA MET A 328 19.05 -13.44 12.11
C MET A 328 20.24 -14.40 12.02
N ARG A 329 20.43 -15.05 10.87
CA ARG A 329 21.51 -16.04 10.69
C ARG A 329 22.86 -15.39 11.02
N PRO A 330 23.69 -16.00 11.90
CA PRO A 330 24.94 -15.42 12.38
C PRO A 330 25.92 -15.07 11.24
N LEU A 331 25.84 -15.77 10.10
CA LEU A 331 26.65 -15.54 8.91
C LEU A 331 26.50 -14.16 8.29
N VAL A 332 25.29 -13.57 8.27
CA VAL A 332 25.09 -12.22 7.69
C VAL A 332 25.69 -11.15 8.59
N ARG A 333 25.54 -11.30 9.93
CA ARG A 333 26.22 -10.43 10.89
C ARG A 333 27.74 -10.50 10.73
N LEU A 334 28.25 -11.72 10.58
CA LEU A 334 29.67 -11.98 10.39
C LEU A 334 30.18 -11.34 9.09
N GLY A 335 29.47 -11.49 7.97
CA GLY A 335 29.86 -10.89 6.70
C GLY A 335 29.87 -9.36 6.71
N LEU A 336 28.88 -8.73 7.35
CA LEU A 336 28.81 -7.27 7.48
C LEU A 336 29.92 -6.74 8.40
N LEU A 337 30.19 -7.46 9.50
CA LEU A 337 31.34 -7.19 10.38
C LEU A 337 32.66 -7.31 9.62
N TRP A 338 32.87 -8.37 8.83
CA TRP A 338 34.06 -8.53 8.01
C TRP A 338 34.21 -7.42 6.98
N GLY A 339 33.14 -6.99 6.33
CA GLY A 339 33.17 -5.86 5.39
C GLY A 339 33.66 -4.58 6.07
N VAL A 340 33.16 -4.30 7.29
CA VAL A 340 33.63 -3.16 8.10
C VAL A 340 35.08 -3.33 8.55
N LEU A 341 35.47 -4.52 9.00
CA LEU A 341 36.85 -4.81 9.43
C LEU A 341 37.84 -4.71 8.28
N ILE A 342 37.51 -5.23 7.08
CA ILE A 342 38.35 -5.10 5.89
C ILE A 342 38.48 -3.63 5.49
N LEU A 343 37.39 -2.87 5.51
CA LEU A 343 37.43 -1.44 5.23
C LEU A 343 38.33 -0.70 6.24
N MET A 344 38.15 -0.97 7.54
CA MET A 344 38.96 -0.40 8.62
C MET A 344 40.43 -0.80 8.47
N PHE A 345 40.70 -2.05 8.14
CA PHE A 345 42.04 -2.57 7.88
C PHE A 345 42.70 -1.89 6.70
N LEU A 346 41.99 -1.69 5.58
CA LEU A 346 42.51 -0.96 4.43
C LEU A 346 42.82 0.50 4.77
N VAL A 347 41.98 1.15 5.58
CA VAL A 347 42.23 2.51 6.09
C VAL A 347 43.49 2.55 6.97
N ILE A 348 43.59 1.64 7.94
CA ILE A 348 44.76 1.53 8.84
C ILE A 348 46.03 1.22 8.03
N TRP A 349 45.94 0.29 7.06
CA TRP A 349 47.05 -0.05 6.19
C TRP A 349 47.51 1.17 5.38
N GLN A 350 46.61 1.98 4.83
CA GLN A 350 47.02 3.19 4.10
C GLN A 350 47.71 4.22 4.99
N VAL A 351 47.36 4.27 6.28
CA VAL A 351 48.03 5.14 7.27
C VAL A 351 49.39 4.56 7.67
N LEU A 352 49.50 3.24 7.81
CA LEU A 352 50.70 2.56 8.31
C LEU A 352 51.69 2.16 7.22
N ALA A 353 51.30 2.14 5.94
CA ALA A 353 52.16 1.75 4.84
C ALA A 353 53.41 2.65 4.86
N PRO A 354 54.58 2.13 5.26
CA PRO A 354 55.76 2.95 5.41
C PRO A 354 56.11 3.53 4.05
N GLU A 355 56.46 4.81 3.99
CA GLU A 355 57.09 5.39 2.81
C GLU A 355 58.27 4.48 2.46
N ARG A 356 58.15 3.71 1.37
CA ARG A 356 59.30 2.99 0.83
C ARG A 356 60.33 4.06 0.53
N ARG A 357 61.36 4.16 1.36
CA ARG A 357 62.55 4.97 1.09
C ARG A 357 63.18 4.39 -0.17
N SER A 358 62.76 4.90 -1.32
CA SER A 358 63.27 4.54 -2.63
C SER A 358 64.62 5.22 -2.88
N GLY A 359 65.56 5.06 -1.95
CA GLY A 359 66.80 5.83 -1.97
C GLY A 359 67.88 5.32 -1.02
N GLU A 360 67.92 4.02 -0.75
CA GLU A 360 69.16 3.38 -0.33
C GLU A 360 69.50 2.35 -1.40
N VAL A 361 69.91 2.86 -2.57
CA VAL A 361 70.83 2.12 -3.41
C VAL A 361 72.12 2.06 -2.59
N VAL A 362 72.25 1.00 -1.78
CA VAL A 362 73.55 0.60 -1.27
C VAL A 362 74.38 0.35 -2.52
N SER A 363 75.27 1.30 -2.81
CA SER A 363 76.35 1.12 -3.76
C SER A 363 77.22 -0.02 -3.23
N GLU A 364 76.84 -1.24 -3.58
CA GLU A 364 77.65 -2.45 -3.42
C GLU A 364 78.73 -2.42 -4.52
N GLN A 365 79.60 -1.40 -4.51
CA GLN A 365 80.66 -1.28 -5.50
C GLN A 365 81.99 -0.68 -5.02
N ASP A 366 82.21 -0.48 -3.71
CA ASP A 366 83.52 -0.08 -3.17
C ASP A 366 84.02 -1.04 -2.08
N VAL A 367 84.31 -2.28 -2.46
CA VAL A 367 85.19 -3.18 -1.68
C VAL A 367 86.13 -3.90 -2.64
N VAL A 368 87.14 -3.22 -3.17
CA VAL A 368 88.51 -3.71 -3.38
C VAL A 368 89.40 -2.48 -3.61
N GLY A 369 90.35 -2.19 -2.72
CA GLY A 369 91.34 -1.14 -2.97
C GLY A 369 92.08 -0.61 -1.73
N GLU A 370 92.85 -1.49 -1.11
CA GLU A 370 94.05 -1.21 -0.31
C GLU A 370 94.79 0.10 -0.65
N GLN A 371 94.97 1.00 0.32
CA GLN A 371 96.22 1.75 0.55
C GLN A 371 96.18 2.63 1.81
N ASP A 372 97.21 2.45 2.65
CA ASP A 372 97.67 3.35 3.71
C ASP A 372 97.92 4.77 3.18
N VAL A 373 97.31 5.81 3.77
CA VAL A 373 97.94 7.14 3.90
C VAL A 373 97.42 7.86 5.15
N VAL A 374 98.41 8.43 5.84
CA VAL A 374 98.42 9.32 7.00
C VAL A 374 97.47 10.52 6.89
N GLY A 375 97.00 10.99 8.06
CA GLY A 375 95.95 11.97 8.21
C GLY A 375 96.20 13.38 7.67
N GLU A 376 95.09 14.05 7.39
CA GLU A 376 94.93 15.48 7.15
C GLU A 376 93.59 15.91 7.82
N PRO A 377 93.53 17.11 8.43
CA PRO A 377 92.33 17.59 9.11
C PRO A 377 91.28 18.06 8.10
N TYR A 378 90.06 17.54 8.25
CA TYR A 378 88.93 17.79 7.37
C TYR A 378 88.32 19.18 7.64
N GLU A 379 88.85 20.21 6.99
CA GLU A 379 88.24 21.55 6.87
C GLU A 379 87.69 21.70 5.45
N GLY A 380 86.59 20.99 5.18
CA GLY A 380 85.94 20.91 3.87
C GLY A 380 84.53 21.51 3.91
N GLN A 381 84.46 22.77 3.50
CA GLN A 381 83.26 23.53 3.17
C GLN A 381 82.29 22.70 2.31
N ARG A 382 81.18 22.25 2.89
CA ARG A 382 80.06 21.64 2.16
C ARG A 382 79.28 22.75 1.47
N ASP A 383 79.51 22.90 0.17
CA ASP A 383 78.57 23.57 -0.72
C ASP A 383 77.21 22.91 -0.57
N ALA A 384 76.27 23.65 0.01
CA ALA A 384 74.88 23.23 0.15
C ALA A 384 74.25 23.20 -1.24
N ASP A 385 74.05 21.99 -1.77
CA ASP A 385 73.34 21.74 -3.03
C ASP A 385 71.96 22.43 -3.00
N PRO A 386 71.74 23.52 -3.77
CA PRO A 386 70.51 24.30 -3.70
C PRO A 386 69.32 23.65 -4.42
N GLU A 387 69.49 22.44 -4.99
CA GLU A 387 68.45 21.74 -5.76
C GLU A 387 67.60 20.73 -4.95
N ALA A 388 67.91 20.49 -3.68
CA ALA A 388 67.16 19.54 -2.84
C ALA A 388 65.69 19.91 -2.46
N PRO A 389 65.20 21.18 -2.48
CA PRO A 389 63.83 21.46 -2.02
C PRO A 389 62.72 21.08 -3.02
N ALA A 390 63.04 20.87 -4.31
CA ALA A 390 62.04 20.56 -5.34
C ALA A 390 61.50 19.11 -5.23
N ASP A 391 62.34 18.15 -4.86
CA ASP A 391 61.95 16.73 -4.84
C ASP A 391 61.04 16.37 -3.63
N HIS A 392 61.19 17.10 -2.51
CA HIS A 392 60.32 16.95 -1.35
C HIS A 392 58.89 17.45 -1.60
N ALA A 393 58.71 18.52 -2.37
CA ALA A 393 57.39 19.00 -2.77
C ALA A 393 56.70 18.01 -3.73
N ALA A 394 57.44 17.40 -4.65
CA ALA A 394 56.92 16.42 -5.58
C ALA A 394 56.44 15.11 -4.90
N ARG A 395 57.17 14.62 -3.89
CA ARG A 395 56.78 13.40 -3.14
C ARG A 395 55.54 13.62 -2.27
N ARG A 396 55.42 14.76 -1.59
CA ARG A 396 54.26 15.11 -0.76
C ARG A 396 52.96 15.17 -1.58
N ASN A 397 53.04 15.60 -2.84
CA ASN A 397 51.89 15.64 -3.75
C ASN A 397 51.40 14.25 -4.19
N LYS A 398 52.31 13.26 -4.36
CA LYS A 398 51.93 11.90 -4.81
C LYS A 398 51.03 11.18 -3.79
N GLY A 399 51.34 11.29 -2.49
CA GLY A 399 50.51 10.70 -1.43
C GLY A 399 49.09 11.28 -1.39
N LEU A 400 48.97 12.62 -1.46
CA LEU A 400 47.69 13.32 -1.46
C LEU A 400 46.82 12.91 -2.66
N THR A 401 47.41 12.81 -3.86
CA THR A 401 46.68 12.38 -5.06
C THR A 401 46.15 10.96 -4.94
N PHE A 402 46.94 10.02 -4.39
CA PHE A 402 46.50 8.64 -4.21
C PHE A 402 45.33 8.51 -3.23
N THR A 403 45.37 9.21 -2.09
CA THR A 403 44.28 9.21 -1.09
C THR A 403 43.00 9.86 -1.62
N LEU A 404 43.11 10.94 -2.39
CA LEU A 404 41.96 11.58 -3.04
C LEU A 404 41.32 10.64 -4.05
N VAL A 405 42.12 9.99 -4.90
CA VAL A 405 41.64 9.05 -5.91
C VAL A 405 41.00 7.82 -5.26
N SER A 406 41.63 7.20 -4.26
CA SER A 406 41.08 6.02 -3.58
C SER A 406 39.76 6.31 -2.87
N SER A 407 39.66 7.46 -2.19
CA SER A 407 38.42 7.91 -1.53
C SER A 407 37.31 8.19 -2.53
N ALA A 408 37.62 8.89 -3.63
CA ALA A 408 36.65 9.16 -4.69
C ALA A 408 36.14 7.86 -5.35
N VAL A 409 37.03 6.88 -5.57
CA VAL A 409 36.66 5.56 -6.10
C VAL A 409 35.74 4.83 -5.12
N LEU A 410 36.06 4.80 -3.83
CA LEU A 410 35.23 4.14 -2.82
C LEU A 410 33.84 4.77 -2.73
N ILE A 411 33.75 6.12 -2.65
CA ILE A 411 32.46 6.83 -2.67
C ILE A 411 31.70 6.49 -3.95
N GLY A 412 32.37 6.52 -5.10
CA GLY A 412 31.79 6.18 -6.39
C GLY A 412 31.17 4.78 -6.40
N VAL A 413 31.89 3.79 -5.86
CA VAL A 413 31.41 2.39 -5.74
C VAL A 413 30.20 2.29 -4.82
N VAL A 414 30.24 2.93 -3.64
CA VAL A 414 29.12 2.90 -2.68
C VAL A 414 27.88 3.58 -3.25
N VAL A 415 28.03 4.75 -3.86
CA VAL A 415 26.94 5.48 -4.52
C VAL A 415 26.38 4.67 -5.69
N ALA A 416 27.24 4.07 -6.53
CA ALA A 416 26.82 3.22 -7.63
C ALA A 416 26.04 1.99 -7.13
N ALA A 417 26.53 1.31 -6.09
CA ALA A 417 25.84 0.18 -5.47
C ALA A 417 24.46 0.58 -4.91
N ALA A 418 24.39 1.70 -4.18
CA ALA A 418 23.13 2.22 -3.64
C ALA A 418 22.14 2.57 -4.77
N VAL A 419 22.60 3.24 -5.83
CA VAL A 419 21.78 3.57 -7.00
C VAL A 419 21.29 2.31 -7.71
N LEU A 420 22.14 1.29 -7.88
CA LEU A 420 21.76 0.01 -8.46
C LEU A 420 20.72 -0.73 -7.61
N LEU A 421 20.88 -0.75 -6.28
CA LEU A 421 19.91 -1.35 -5.36
C LEU A 421 18.55 -0.63 -5.44
N VAL A 422 18.54 0.70 -5.41
CA VAL A 422 17.32 1.51 -5.55
C VAL A 422 16.67 1.31 -6.92
N ARG A 423 17.44 1.29 -8.01
CA ARG A 423 16.93 1.03 -9.37
C ARG A 423 16.36 -0.38 -9.49
N ARG A 424 17.02 -1.38 -8.90
CA ARG A 424 16.55 -2.77 -8.87
C ARG A 424 15.26 -2.90 -8.07
N GLY A 425 15.18 -2.27 -6.90
CA GLY A 425 13.95 -2.16 -6.10
C GLY A 425 12.81 -1.60 -6.90
N ARG A 426 13.02 -0.41 -7.49
CA ARG A 426 12.04 0.25 -8.37
C ARG A 426 11.58 -0.64 -9.52
N ARG A 427 12.50 -1.37 -10.17
CA ARG A 427 12.15 -2.27 -11.27
C ARG A 427 11.27 -3.44 -10.80
N LEU A 428 11.57 -4.03 -9.65
CA LEU A 428 10.79 -5.14 -9.10
C LEU A 428 9.42 -4.69 -8.61
N THR A 429 9.33 -3.54 -7.93
CA THR A 429 8.04 -2.92 -7.57
C THR A 429 7.18 -2.62 -8.80
N ARG A 430 7.78 -2.12 -9.89
CA ARG A 430 7.09 -1.91 -11.17
C ARG A 430 6.51 -3.19 -11.77
N ARG A 431 7.31 -4.26 -11.80
CA ARG A 431 6.86 -5.56 -12.29
C ARG A 431 5.71 -6.08 -11.43
N TYR A 432 5.80 -5.95 -10.11
CA TYR A 432 4.73 -6.30 -9.20
C TYR A 432 3.43 -5.53 -9.50
N LEU A 433 3.49 -4.20 -9.56
CA LEU A 433 2.31 -3.38 -9.86
C LEU A 433 1.71 -3.70 -11.23
N ALA A 434 2.55 -3.90 -12.24
CA ALA A 434 2.11 -4.30 -13.58
C ALA A 434 1.45 -5.68 -13.59
N ALA A 435 1.96 -6.64 -12.83
CA ALA A 435 1.37 -7.98 -12.70
C ALA A 435 0.01 -7.92 -12.00
N VAL A 436 -0.12 -7.18 -10.90
CA VAL A 436 -1.40 -6.96 -10.21
C VAL A 436 -2.42 -6.27 -11.13
N ALA A 437 -1.99 -5.24 -11.86
CA ALA A 437 -2.84 -4.55 -12.82
C ALA A 437 -3.21 -5.45 -14.02
N SER A 438 -2.34 -6.39 -14.41
CA SER A 438 -2.62 -7.39 -15.44
C SER A 438 -3.68 -8.39 -14.97
N LEU A 439 -3.59 -8.83 -13.71
CA LEU A 439 -4.57 -9.72 -13.09
C LEU A 439 -5.98 -9.09 -13.08
N ALA A 440 -6.07 -7.81 -12.72
CA ALA A 440 -7.33 -7.06 -12.70
C ALA A 440 -7.95 -6.88 -14.10
N ARG A 441 -7.14 -6.90 -15.16
CA ARG A 441 -7.59 -6.85 -16.56
C ARG A 441 -7.95 -8.24 -17.13
N GLY A 442 -8.07 -9.26 -16.29
CA GLY A 442 -8.39 -10.62 -16.71
C GLY A 442 -7.24 -11.37 -17.39
N ARG A 443 -6.02 -10.81 -17.47
CA ARG A 443 -4.83 -11.49 -18.02
C ARG A 443 -4.16 -12.34 -16.95
N GLU A 444 -4.92 -13.31 -16.45
CA GLU A 444 -4.62 -14.05 -15.22
C GLU A 444 -3.37 -14.92 -15.37
N GLU A 445 -3.24 -15.70 -16.44
CA GLU A 445 -2.09 -16.60 -16.66
C GLU A 445 -0.75 -15.84 -16.65
N HIS A 446 -0.65 -14.77 -17.45
CA HIS A 446 0.55 -13.92 -17.50
C HIS A 446 0.87 -13.30 -16.13
N ALA A 447 -0.16 -12.77 -15.45
CA ALA A 447 0.01 -12.16 -14.13
C ALA A 447 0.50 -13.16 -13.08
N LEU A 448 -0.06 -14.37 -13.06
CA LEU A 448 0.34 -15.43 -12.13
C LEU A 448 1.77 -15.92 -12.40
N GLY A 449 2.17 -16.00 -13.67
CA GLY A 449 3.56 -16.28 -14.05
C GLY A 449 4.54 -15.24 -13.51
N GLU A 450 4.25 -13.95 -13.71
CA GLU A 450 5.09 -12.85 -13.19
C GLU A 450 5.11 -12.80 -11.66
N LEU A 451 3.97 -12.95 -10.98
CA LEU A 451 3.89 -12.98 -9.52
C LEU A 451 4.67 -14.17 -8.94
N THR A 452 4.62 -15.34 -9.58
CA THR A 452 5.40 -16.52 -9.18
C THR A 452 6.91 -16.31 -9.38
N ALA A 453 7.31 -15.60 -10.44
CA ALA A 453 8.71 -15.22 -10.63
C ALA A 453 9.17 -14.22 -9.55
N LEU A 454 8.32 -13.26 -9.20
CA LEU A 454 8.60 -12.25 -8.17
C LEU A 454 8.66 -12.85 -6.76
N SER A 455 7.83 -13.85 -6.42
CA SER A 455 7.85 -14.53 -5.11
C SER A 455 9.15 -15.30 -4.84
N ARG A 456 9.85 -15.71 -5.91
CA ARG A 456 11.19 -16.32 -5.86
C ARG A 456 12.32 -15.29 -5.92
N GLY A 457 11.99 -14.01 -6.06
CA GLY A 457 12.94 -12.92 -6.21
C GLY A 457 13.75 -12.63 -4.93
N PRO A 458 14.86 -11.89 -5.05
CA PRO A 458 15.78 -11.63 -3.94
C PRO A 458 15.37 -10.46 -3.04
N LEU A 459 14.30 -9.74 -3.35
CA LEU A 459 13.78 -8.66 -2.49
C LEU A 459 12.62 -9.20 -1.65
N PRO A 460 12.81 -9.45 -0.35
CA PRO A 460 11.85 -10.20 0.43
C PRO A 460 10.49 -9.51 0.57
N LEU A 461 10.46 -8.17 0.65
CA LEU A 461 9.21 -7.39 0.69
C LEU A 461 8.35 -7.61 -0.57
N VAL A 462 8.96 -7.52 -1.76
CA VAL A 462 8.25 -7.73 -3.03
C VAL A 462 7.82 -9.19 -3.18
N ALA A 463 8.68 -10.12 -2.74
CA ALA A 463 8.36 -11.54 -2.75
C ALA A 463 7.15 -11.88 -1.84
N ALA A 464 7.12 -11.32 -0.63
CA ALA A 464 6.01 -11.46 0.30
C ALA A 464 4.70 -10.84 -0.24
N GLN A 465 4.78 -9.66 -0.86
CA GLN A 465 3.64 -9.03 -1.53
C GLN A 465 3.09 -9.89 -2.67
N ALA A 466 3.97 -10.47 -3.49
CA ALA A 466 3.57 -11.37 -4.57
C ALA A 466 2.91 -12.64 -4.03
N LEU A 467 3.46 -13.22 -2.95
CA LEU A 467 2.87 -14.39 -2.27
C LEU A 467 1.50 -14.10 -1.68
N LEU A 468 1.28 -12.92 -1.10
CA LEU A 468 -0.04 -12.52 -0.60
C LEU A 468 -1.06 -12.43 -1.74
N VAL A 469 -0.73 -11.80 -2.87
CA VAL A 469 -1.64 -11.73 -4.03
C VAL A 469 -1.94 -13.13 -4.57
N LEU A 470 -0.92 -13.98 -4.65
CA LEU A 470 -1.08 -15.38 -5.03
C LEU A 470 -1.98 -16.13 -4.03
N ALA A 471 -1.85 -15.91 -2.73
CA ALA A 471 -2.72 -16.52 -1.72
C ALA A 471 -4.18 -16.11 -1.91
N MET A 472 -4.45 -14.84 -2.17
CA MET A 472 -5.81 -14.33 -2.43
C MET A 472 -6.42 -14.96 -3.70
N VAL A 473 -5.62 -15.21 -4.74
CA VAL A 473 -6.10 -15.89 -5.96
C VAL A 473 -6.45 -17.36 -5.67
N ASP A 474 -5.60 -18.08 -4.92
CA ASP A 474 -5.90 -19.47 -4.53
C ASP A 474 -7.15 -19.53 -3.65
N ALA A 475 -7.28 -18.61 -2.69
CA ALA A 475 -8.45 -18.50 -1.84
C ALA A 475 -9.71 -18.29 -2.66
N ARG A 476 -9.69 -17.38 -3.66
CA ARG A 476 -10.83 -17.17 -4.58
C ARG A 476 -11.19 -18.42 -5.39
N ARG A 477 -10.19 -19.22 -5.78
CA ARG A 477 -10.37 -20.50 -6.47
C ARG A 477 -10.77 -21.66 -5.56
N ALA A 478 -10.98 -21.40 -4.26
CA ALA A 478 -11.25 -22.38 -3.21
C ALA A 478 -10.11 -23.39 -2.96
N ASP A 479 -8.86 -23.04 -3.30
CA ASP A 479 -7.66 -23.80 -2.91
C ASP A 479 -7.08 -23.24 -1.60
N PHE A 480 -7.80 -23.44 -0.50
CA PHE A 480 -7.45 -22.87 0.80
C PHE A 480 -6.12 -23.41 1.36
N THR A 481 -5.76 -24.64 1.00
CA THR A 481 -4.48 -25.26 1.39
C THR A 481 -3.31 -24.54 0.73
N ALA A 482 -3.36 -24.30 -0.59
CA ALA A 482 -2.32 -23.56 -1.27
C ALA A 482 -2.25 -22.10 -0.79
N ALA A 483 -3.40 -21.47 -0.55
CA ALA A 483 -3.49 -20.12 -0.02
C ALA A 483 -2.82 -20.00 1.37
N THR A 484 -3.08 -20.95 2.27
CA THR A 484 -2.50 -20.99 3.62
C THR A 484 -0.98 -21.12 3.55
N ARG A 485 -0.48 -22.07 2.74
CA ARG A 485 0.95 -22.25 2.51
C ARG A 485 1.61 -20.97 1.97
N ARG A 486 0.98 -20.27 1.03
CA ARG A 486 1.51 -19.01 0.49
C ARG A 486 1.59 -17.90 1.55
N CYS A 487 0.62 -17.83 2.48
CA CYS A 487 0.68 -16.90 3.61
C CYS A 487 1.85 -17.23 4.55
N GLU A 488 2.09 -18.51 4.83
CA GLU A 488 3.23 -18.96 5.64
C GLU A 488 4.57 -18.65 4.96
N GLU A 489 4.69 -18.95 3.66
CA GLU A 489 5.86 -18.57 2.86
C GLU A 489 6.08 -17.06 2.85
N ALA A 490 5.01 -16.25 2.77
CA ALA A 490 5.11 -14.80 2.79
C ALA A 490 5.67 -14.28 4.12
N LEU A 491 5.20 -14.82 5.25
CA LEU A 491 5.75 -14.49 6.57
C LEU A 491 7.20 -14.97 6.73
N ALA A 492 7.56 -16.10 6.12
CA ALA A 492 8.92 -16.61 6.08
C ALA A 492 9.87 -15.75 5.24
N LYS A 493 9.36 -15.00 4.25
CA LYS A 493 10.16 -13.95 3.57
C LYS A 493 10.43 -12.75 4.48
N LEU A 494 9.63 -12.54 5.52
CA LEU A 494 9.77 -11.47 6.50
C LEU A 494 10.41 -12.01 7.78
N ASP A 495 11.54 -12.70 7.65
CA ASP A 495 12.26 -13.43 8.69
C ASP A 495 13.21 -12.55 9.53
N THR A 496 13.22 -11.24 9.33
CA THR A 496 14.00 -10.33 10.18
C THR A 496 13.09 -9.32 10.88
N PRO A 497 13.41 -8.91 12.12
CA PRO A 497 12.66 -7.87 12.83
C PRO A 497 12.58 -6.57 12.02
N GLN A 498 13.64 -6.23 11.29
CA GLN A 498 13.70 -5.04 10.44
C GLN A 498 12.69 -5.13 9.28
N LEU A 499 12.64 -6.25 8.56
CA LEU A 499 11.68 -6.43 7.47
C LEU A 499 10.24 -6.41 7.98
N ARG A 500 9.97 -7.04 9.13
CA ARG A 500 8.63 -6.99 9.74
C ARG A 500 8.24 -5.59 10.19
N ALA A 501 9.16 -4.84 10.79
CA ALA A 501 8.91 -3.45 11.16
C ALA A 501 8.66 -2.55 9.93
N MET A 502 9.34 -2.80 8.81
CA MET A 502 9.07 -2.08 7.56
C MET A 502 7.71 -2.47 6.94
N ALA A 503 7.23 -3.67 7.23
CA ALA A 503 6.00 -4.24 6.69
C ALA A 503 4.80 -4.17 7.67
N SER A 504 5.00 -3.65 8.89
CA SER A 504 4.04 -3.76 10.01
C SER A 504 2.78 -2.92 9.82
N ASP A 505 2.84 -1.89 9.00
CA ASP A 505 1.71 -0.98 8.79
C ASP A 505 0.62 -1.59 7.91
N LEU A 506 1.00 -2.47 6.96
CA LEU A 506 0.08 -2.97 5.95
C LEU A 506 0.33 -4.43 5.59
N LEU A 507 1.54 -4.76 5.13
CA LEU A 507 1.79 -6.08 4.53
C LEU A 507 1.71 -7.23 5.55
N VAL A 508 2.38 -7.12 6.70
CA VAL A 508 2.29 -8.14 7.77
C VAL A 508 0.84 -8.32 8.23
N PRO A 509 0.12 -7.25 8.65
CA PRO A 509 -1.25 -7.43 9.09
C PRO A 509 -2.18 -7.95 7.98
N SER A 510 -1.96 -7.61 6.71
CA SER A 510 -2.72 -8.21 5.60
C SER A 510 -2.46 -9.70 5.41
N ILE A 511 -1.24 -10.19 5.63
CA ILE A 511 -0.94 -11.62 5.59
C ILE A 511 -1.59 -12.36 6.76
N LEU A 512 -1.50 -11.80 7.97
CA LEU A 512 -2.13 -12.39 9.17
C LEU A 512 -3.66 -12.39 9.05
N ALA A 513 -4.24 -11.32 8.52
CA ALA A 513 -5.65 -11.20 8.23
C ALA A 513 -6.15 -12.30 7.28
N GLU A 514 -5.47 -12.47 6.15
CA GLU A 514 -5.85 -13.49 5.18
C GLU A 514 -5.69 -14.90 5.78
N ARG A 515 -4.63 -15.13 6.56
CA ARG A 515 -4.43 -16.40 7.27
C ARG A 515 -5.51 -16.69 8.31
N ALA A 516 -5.96 -15.68 9.07
CA ALA A 516 -7.05 -15.83 10.02
C ALA A 516 -8.35 -16.25 9.32
N THR A 517 -8.69 -15.61 8.19
CA THR A 517 -9.84 -16.01 7.37
C THR A 517 -9.66 -17.43 6.81
N LEU A 518 -8.45 -17.78 6.35
CA LEU A 518 -8.15 -19.13 5.86
C LEU A 518 -8.29 -20.22 6.94
N PHE A 519 -7.94 -19.93 8.19
CA PHE A 519 -8.20 -20.84 9.31
C PHE A 519 -9.69 -20.98 9.61
N ALA A 520 -10.48 -19.91 9.48
CA ALA A 520 -11.93 -20.00 9.66
C ALA A 520 -12.56 -20.92 8.59
N VAL A 521 -12.28 -20.68 7.31
CA VAL A 521 -12.85 -21.49 6.22
C VAL A 521 -12.36 -22.93 6.17
N THR A 522 -11.21 -23.24 6.77
CA THR A 522 -10.66 -24.61 6.83
C THR A 522 -11.06 -25.37 8.09
N GLY A 523 -12.04 -24.87 8.85
CA GLY A 523 -12.57 -25.54 10.06
C GLY A 523 -11.59 -25.51 11.24
N ARG A 524 -10.76 -24.46 11.35
CA ARG A 524 -9.82 -24.23 12.45
C ARG A 524 -10.22 -22.98 13.25
N PRO A 525 -11.41 -22.97 13.89
CA PRO A 525 -11.98 -21.77 14.49
C PRO A 525 -11.09 -21.14 15.57
N LYS A 526 -10.53 -21.96 16.45
CA LYS A 526 -9.62 -21.51 17.52
C LYS A 526 -8.37 -20.82 16.99
N ASP A 527 -7.79 -21.35 15.91
CA ASP A 527 -6.63 -20.74 15.26
C ASP A 527 -7.01 -19.42 14.58
N ALA A 528 -8.18 -19.35 13.96
CA ALA A 528 -8.69 -18.13 13.33
C ALA A 528 -8.87 -16.99 14.35
N GLU A 529 -9.49 -17.30 15.50
CA GLU A 529 -9.69 -16.35 16.59
C GLU A 529 -8.37 -15.89 17.21
N ALA A 530 -7.45 -16.84 17.47
CA ALA A 530 -6.14 -16.52 18.02
C ALA A 530 -5.30 -15.65 17.06
N GLU A 531 -5.33 -15.97 15.77
CA GLU A 531 -4.65 -15.20 14.73
C GLU A 531 -5.21 -13.78 14.61
N PHE A 532 -6.54 -13.63 14.63
CA PHE A 532 -7.19 -12.32 14.64
C PHE A 532 -6.88 -11.52 15.92
N ALA A 533 -6.90 -12.16 17.09
CA ALA A 533 -6.59 -11.49 18.35
C ALA A 533 -5.16 -10.93 18.36
N LEU A 534 -4.18 -11.70 17.86
CA LEU A 534 -2.81 -11.21 17.71
C LEU A 534 -2.71 -10.06 16.71
N LEU A 535 -3.46 -10.13 15.60
CA LEU A 535 -3.54 -9.04 14.63
C LEU A 535 -4.06 -7.76 15.29
N ALA A 536 -5.17 -7.84 16.02
CA ALA A 536 -5.79 -6.70 16.71
C ALA A 536 -4.86 -6.10 17.78
N GLU A 537 -4.19 -6.95 18.56
CA GLU A 537 -3.27 -6.53 19.62
C GLU A 537 -2.01 -5.85 19.06
N ARG A 538 -1.38 -6.46 18.04
CA ARG A 538 -0.07 -6.00 17.53
C ARG A 538 -0.20 -4.92 16.46
N HIS A 539 -1.34 -4.85 15.79
CA HIS A 539 -1.60 -3.92 14.69
C HIS A 539 -2.94 -3.19 14.85
N PRO A 540 -3.20 -2.49 15.98
CA PRO A 540 -4.48 -1.81 16.23
C PRO A 540 -4.74 -0.65 15.25
N SER A 541 -3.72 -0.19 14.52
CA SER A 541 -3.85 0.83 13.48
C SER A 541 -4.16 0.25 12.09
N TYR A 542 -4.25 -1.07 11.93
CA TYR A 542 -4.49 -1.69 10.63
C TYR A 542 -5.84 -1.27 10.03
N PRO A 543 -5.88 -0.72 8.81
CA PRO A 543 -7.09 -0.14 8.22
C PRO A 543 -8.29 -1.06 8.05
N LEU A 544 -8.05 -2.35 7.95
CA LEU A 544 -9.07 -3.31 7.61
C LEU A 544 -9.39 -4.22 8.79
N LEU A 545 -9.09 -3.82 10.03
CA LEU A 545 -9.28 -4.69 11.19
C LEU A 545 -10.75 -5.12 11.37
N ASP A 546 -11.69 -4.18 11.31
CA ASP A 546 -13.13 -4.47 11.41
C ASP A 546 -13.64 -5.31 10.24
N THR A 547 -13.12 -5.04 9.04
CA THR A 547 -13.40 -5.85 7.84
C THR A 547 -12.93 -7.27 8.03
N VAL A 548 -11.71 -7.48 8.54
CA VAL A 548 -11.15 -8.80 8.78
C VAL A 548 -11.93 -9.53 9.87
N ARG A 549 -12.34 -8.83 10.93
CA ARG A 549 -13.22 -9.42 11.95
C ARG A 549 -14.51 -9.93 11.33
N MET A 550 -15.18 -9.09 10.54
CA MET A 550 -16.40 -9.44 9.83
C MET A 550 -16.18 -10.65 8.89
N ARG A 551 -15.07 -10.69 8.14
CA ARG A 551 -14.73 -11.84 7.26
C ARG A 551 -14.53 -13.13 8.05
N VAL A 552 -13.82 -13.08 9.18
CA VAL A 552 -13.62 -14.24 10.05
C VAL A 552 -14.96 -14.69 10.63
N ASP A 553 -15.77 -13.78 11.16
CA ASP A 553 -17.08 -14.12 11.73
C ASP A 553 -18.05 -14.71 10.68
N LEU A 554 -18.07 -14.16 9.46
CA LEU A 554 -18.86 -14.71 8.34
C LEU A 554 -18.38 -16.11 7.96
N ALA A 555 -17.07 -16.32 7.88
CA ALA A 555 -16.50 -17.63 7.54
C ALA A 555 -16.83 -18.69 8.61
N LEU A 556 -16.71 -18.34 9.90
CA LEU A 556 -17.05 -19.22 11.03
C LEU A 556 -18.55 -19.57 11.04
N ALA A 557 -19.41 -18.55 10.94
CA ALA A 557 -20.86 -18.76 10.89
C ALA A 557 -21.27 -19.60 9.66
N GLY A 558 -20.60 -19.38 8.52
CA GLY A 558 -20.77 -20.16 7.30
C GLY A 558 -20.35 -21.62 7.44
N SER A 559 -19.19 -21.88 8.05
CA SER A 559 -18.69 -23.24 8.27
C SER A 559 -19.55 -24.02 9.26
N ASP A 560 -20.07 -23.34 10.28
CA ASP A 560 -20.92 -23.94 11.31
C ASP A 560 -22.37 -24.12 10.83
N GLY A 561 -22.73 -23.50 9.70
CA GLY A 561 -24.09 -23.54 9.15
C GLY A 561 -25.11 -22.68 9.91
N ASP A 562 -24.64 -21.73 10.73
CA ASP A 562 -25.50 -20.82 11.50
C ASP A 562 -26.03 -19.68 10.61
N VAL A 563 -27.10 -19.98 9.89
CA VAL A 563 -27.78 -19.03 8.98
C VAL A 563 -28.36 -17.83 9.72
N ALA A 564 -28.80 -18.00 10.98
CA ALA A 564 -29.37 -16.92 11.77
C ALA A 564 -28.29 -15.90 12.16
N TRP A 565 -27.13 -16.40 12.59
CA TRP A 565 -25.99 -15.53 12.91
C TRP A 565 -25.40 -14.87 11.66
N LEU A 566 -25.33 -15.57 10.53
CA LEU A 566 -24.94 -14.96 9.25
C LEU A 566 -25.86 -13.81 8.86
N ALA A 567 -27.18 -13.95 9.02
CA ALA A 567 -28.12 -12.88 8.74
C ALA A 567 -27.89 -11.67 9.67
N ALA A 568 -27.59 -11.90 10.95
CA ALA A 568 -27.25 -10.83 11.89
C ALA A 568 -25.90 -10.15 11.57
N LEU A 569 -24.91 -10.90 11.08
CA LEU A 569 -23.65 -10.35 10.56
C LEU A 569 -23.89 -9.51 9.29
N ALA A 570 -24.77 -9.96 8.39
CA ALA A 570 -25.09 -9.27 7.15
C ALA A 570 -25.71 -7.87 7.37
N GLU A 571 -26.48 -7.69 8.44
CA GLU A 571 -26.98 -6.35 8.80
C GLU A 571 -25.87 -5.39 9.24
N ARG A 572 -24.82 -5.92 9.89
CA ARG A 572 -23.68 -5.13 10.38
C ARG A 572 -22.64 -4.84 9.29
N SER A 573 -22.66 -5.57 8.18
CA SER A 573 -21.61 -5.50 7.17
C SER A 573 -21.84 -4.46 6.07
N ALA A 574 -22.99 -3.77 6.07
CA ALA A 574 -23.45 -2.93 4.95
C ALA A 574 -22.41 -1.89 4.47
N ASP A 575 -21.62 -1.33 5.39
CA ASP A 575 -20.63 -0.30 5.07
C ASP A 575 -19.18 -0.81 5.02
N LEU A 576 -18.94 -2.08 5.36
CA LEU A 576 -17.59 -2.64 5.41
C LEU A 576 -17.09 -3.05 4.01
N PRO A 577 -15.82 -2.80 3.67
CA PRO A 577 -15.22 -3.18 2.39
C PRO A 577 -14.96 -4.69 2.28
N LEU A 578 -16.03 -5.47 2.19
CA LEU A 578 -15.98 -6.92 2.04
C LEU A 578 -15.59 -7.35 0.61
N ALA A 579 -14.86 -8.46 0.51
CA ALA A 579 -14.64 -9.09 -0.78
C ALA A 579 -15.98 -9.60 -1.34
N ARG A 580 -16.07 -9.75 -2.67
CA ARG A 580 -17.31 -10.16 -3.35
C ARG A 580 -17.88 -11.48 -2.81
N GLY A 581 -17.02 -12.44 -2.48
CA GLY A 581 -17.43 -13.72 -1.89
C GLY A 581 -18.05 -13.56 -0.51
N ASP A 582 -17.42 -12.76 0.35
CA ASP A 582 -17.92 -12.48 1.70
C ASP A 582 -19.27 -11.74 1.66
N GLU A 583 -19.44 -10.77 0.74
CA GLU A 583 -20.74 -10.11 0.54
C GLU A 583 -21.83 -11.07 0.05
N LEU A 584 -21.49 -11.96 -0.90
CA LEU A 584 -22.44 -12.95 -1.39
C LEU A 584 -22.83 -13.93 -0.28
N LEU A 585 -21.87 -14.36 0.54
CA LEU A 585 -22.13 -15.21 1.71
C LEU A 585 -23.09 -14.53 2.70
N ALA A 586 -22.83 -13.26 3.03
CA ALA A 586 -23.72 -12.48 3.89
C ALA A 586 -25.14 -12.35 3.31
N ALA A 587 -25.25 -12.05 2.00
CA ALA A 587 -26.53 -11.93 1.32
C ALA A 587 -27.30 -13.27 1.26
N LEU A 588 -26.61 -14.39 1.03
CA LEU A 588 -27.20 -15.72 1.06
C LEU A 588 -27.66 -16.11 2.46
N GLY A 589 -26.88 -15.80 3.50
CA GLY A 589 -27.28 -16.01 4.90
C GLY A 589 -28.55 -15.25 5.26
N ARG A 590 -28.62 -13.95 4.89
CA ARG A 590 -29.84 -13.15 5.08
C ARG A 590 -31.04 -13.75 4.33
N ALA A 591 -30.87 -14.14 3.07
CA ALA A 591 -31.94 -14.71 2.26
C ALA A 591 -32.39 -16.10 2.75
N ALA A 592 -31.49 -16.91 3.29
CA ALA A 592 -31.82 -18.21 3.85
C ALA A 592 -32.55 -18.11 5.20
N ALA A 593 -32.24 -17.10 6.01
CA ALA A 593 -32.83 -16.93 7.34
C ALA A 593 -34.15 -16.14 7.35
N LYS A 594 -34.36 -15.24 6.37
CA LYS A 594 -35.47 -14.28 6.34
C LYS A 594 -36.00 -14.09 4.91
N THR A 595 -36.45 -15.18 4.28
CA THR A 595 -36.93 -15.19 2.89
C THR A 595 -38.06 -14.18 2.66
N GLU A 596 -38.93 -14.00 3.65
CA GLU A 596 -40.06 -13.07 3.64
C GLU A 596 -39.63 -11.60 3.64
N VAL A 597 -38.46 -11.29 4.20
CA VAL A 597 -37.87 -9.94 4.20
C VAL A 597 -37.10 -9.70 2.91
N VAL A 598 -36.44 -10.75 2.38
CA VAL A 598 -35.67 -10.67 1.14
C VAL A 598 -36.60 -10.83 -0.06
N GLY A 599 -37.03 -9.70 -0.63
CA GLY A 599 -37.94 -9.68 -1.78
C GLY A 599 -37.50 -10.56 -2.95
N ALA A 600 -38.46 -11.05 -3.74
CA ALA A 600 -38.26 -12.02 -4.82
C ALA A 600 -37.18 -11.63 -5.85
N ALA A 601 -37.01 -10.33 -6.13
CA ALA A 601 -35.97 -9.83 -7.02
C ALA A 601 -34.56 -10.13 -6.51
N GLU A 602 -34.32 -10.01 -5.20
CA GLU A 602 -33.02 -10.29 -4.60
C GLU A 602 -32.72 -11.79 -4.58
N ILE A 603 -33.74 -12.63 -4.33
CA ILE A 603 -33.62 -14.08 -4.46
C ILE A 603 -33.23 -14.48 -5.89
N ALA A 604 -33.91 -13.93 -6.90
CA ALA A 604 -33.61 -14.20 -8.30
C ALA A 604 -32.18 -13.77 -8.67
N ARG A 605 -31.74 -12.60 -8.18
CA ARG A 605 -30.36 -12.10 -8.34
C ARG A 605 -29.34 -13.08 -7.74
N LEU A 606 -29.57 -13.55 -6.52
CA LEU A 606 -28.68 -14.49 -5.83
C LEU A 606 -28.58 -15.83 -6.58
N LYS A 607 -29.71 -16.37 -7.05
CA LYS A 607 -29.73 -17.57 -7.90
C LYS A 607 -28.94 -17.36 -9.19
N GLN A 608 -29.16 -16.23 -9.88
CA GLN A 608 -28.46 -15.91 -11.11
C GLN A 608 -26.96 -15.70 -10.90
N GLU A 609 -26.55 -15.08 -9.80
CA GLU A 609 -25.13 -14.90 -9.49
C GLU A 609 -24.43 -16.24 -9.22
N LEU A 610 -25.06 -17.14 -8.44
CA LEU A 610 -24.55 -18.50 -8.23
C LEU A 610 -24.55 -19.34 -9.53
N HIS A 611 -25.48 -19.10 -10.44
CA HIS A 611 -25.56 -19.81 -11.71
C HIS A 611 -24.48 -19.33 -12.70
N THR A 612 -24.33 -18.02 -12.85
CA THR A 612 -23.43 -17.42 -13.85
C THR A 612 -21.96 -17.45 -13.47
N ASP A 613 -21.65 -17.51 -12.17
CA ASP A 613 -20.28 -17.46 -11.67
C ASP A 613 -19.89 -18.78 -11.00
N ALA A 614 -19.38 -19.71 -11.80
CA ALA A 614 -18.96 -21.02 -11.34
C ALA A 614 -17.80 -20.97 -10.32
N GLU A 615 -16.91 -19.97 -10.41
CA GLU A 615 -15.82 -19.78 -9.44
C GLU A 615 -16.39 -19.38 -8.09
N MET A 616 -17.27 -18.39 -8.06
CA MET A 616 -17.94 -17.94 -6.85
C MET A 616 -18.81 -19.03 -6.21
N ARG A 617 -19.57 -19.79 -7.03
CA ARG A 617 -20.36 -20.92 -6.52
C ARG A 617 -19.48 -21.99 -5.86
N ARG A 618 -18.34 -22.34 -6.47
CA ARG A 618 -17.38 -23.27 -5.86
C ARG A 618 -16.86 -22.74 -4.54
N TRP A 619 -16.51 -21.45 -4.48
CA TRP A 619 -16.06 -20.80 -3.26
C TRP A 619 -17.10 -20.88 -2.13
N ILE A 620 -18.34 -20.44 -2.38
CA ILE A 620 -19.42 -20.50 -1.37
C ILE A 620 -19.69 -21.95 -0.94
N THR A 621 -19.66 -22.90 -1.88
CA THR A 621 -19.87 -24.33 -1.58
C THR A 621 -18.79 -24.87 -0.66
N ALA A 622 -17.54 -24.43 -0.83
CA ALA A 622 -16.43 -24.85 0.00
C ALA A 622 -16.44 -24.18 1.39
N VAL A 623 -16.85 -22.91 1.48
CA VAL A 623 -16.88 -22.15 2.74
C VAL A 623 -18.12 -22.46 3.59
N ALA A 624 -19.29 -22.56 2.95
CA ALA A 624 -20.59 -22.57 3.63
C ALA A 624 -21.63 -23.47 2.93
N PRO A 625 -21.38 -24.80 2.82
CA PRO A 625 -22.28 -25.71 2.10
C PRO A 625 -23.71 -25.76 2.70
N ALA A 626 -23.82 -25.63 4.02
CA ALA A 626 -25.10 -25.60 4.73
C ALA A 626 -25.95 -24.36 4.34
N VAL A 627 -25.31 -23.22 4.10
CA VAL A 627 -25.99 -21.98 3.70
C VAL A 627 -26.60 -22.09 2.30
N ILE A 628 -25.87 -22.70 1.34
CA ILE A 628 -26.43 -22.98 0.00
C ILE A 628 -27.64 -23.91 0.11
N THR A 629 -27.55 -24.94 0.95
CA THR A 629 -28.63 -25.91 1.16
C THR A 629 -29.86 -25.21 1.76
N ALA A 630 -29.66 -24.39 2.80
CA ALA A 630 -30.72 -23.62 3.44
C ALA A 630 -31.37 -22.62 2.48
N PHE A 631 -30.56 -21.86 1.74
CA PHE A 631 -31.04 -20.94 0.70
C PHE A 631 -31.86 -21.67 -0.37
N SER A 632 -31.41 -22.83 -0.84
CA SER A 632 -32.14 -23.59 -1.86
C SER A 632 -33.51 -24.02 -1.35
N ARG A 633 -33.57 -24.65 -0.16
CA ARG A 633 -34.84 -25.06 0.48
C ARG A 633 -35.81 -23.89 0.66
N ALA A 634 -35.31 -22.80 1.25
CA ALA A 634 -36.08 -21.59 1.51
C ALA A 634 -36.71 -21.00 0.22
N THR A 635 -36.04 -21.16 -0.92
CA THR A 635 -36.54 -20.66 -2.20
C THR A 635 -37.44 -21.63 -2.96
N ASP A 636 -37.36 -22.93 -2.68
CA ASP A 636 -38.17 -23.96 -3.33
C ASP A 636 -39.53 -24.12 -2.62
N ASP A 637 -39.55 -24.01 -1.28
CA ASP A 637 -40.77 -24.10 -0.46
C ASP A 637 -41.79 -22.99 -0.79
N HIS A 638 -41.35 -21.87 -1.36
CA HIS A 638 -42.22 -20.72 -1.72
C HIS A 638 -42.65 -20.71 -3.20
N ALA A 639 -42.24 -21.70 -4.01
CA ALA A 639 -42.68 -21.82 -5.39
C ALA A 639 -44.18 -22.17 -5.55
N PRO A 640 -44.77 -23.13 -4.81
CA PRO A 640 -46.16 -23.55 -5.03
C PRO A 640 -47.20 -22.53 -4.54
N GLU A 641 -46.97 -21.84 -3.42
CA GLU A 641 -47.93 -20.84 -2.91
C GLU A 641 -48.07 -19.62 -3.84
N ARG A 642 -47.01 -19.25 -4.56
CA ARG A 642 -47.06 -18.17 -5.55
C ARG A 642 -47.79 -18.56 -6.83
N ALA A 643 -47.73 -19.82 -7.24
CA ALA A 643 -48.48 -20.29 -8.40
C ALA A 643 -49.99 -20.13 -8.17
N HIS A 644 -50.48 -20.43 -6.97
CA HIS A 644 -51.88 -20.24 -6.61
C HIS A 644 -52.32 -18.77 -6.45
N GLN A 645 -51.42 -17.86 -6.03
CA GLN A 645 -51.73 -16.43 -5.94
C GLN A 645 -51.75 -15.70 -7.29
N VAL A 646 -51.19 -16.29 -8.36
CA VAL A 646 -51.26 -15.72 -9.72
C VAL A 646 -52.49 -16.24 -10.48
N GLU A 647 -53.01 -17.42 -10.11
CA GLU A 647 -54.24 -17.99 -10.68
C GLU A 647 -55.53 -17.46 -10.02
N ALA A 648 -55.44 -16.92 -8.81
CA ALA A 648 -56.53 -16.25 -8.09
C ALA A 648 -56.48 -14.73 -8.29
#